data_AF-A0A3D4WMN5-F1
#
_entry.id   AF-A0A3D4WMN5-F1
#
_cell.length_a   1.000
_cell.length_b   1.000
_cell.length_c   1.000
_cell.angle_alpha   90.00
_cell.angle_beta   90.00
_cell.angle_gamma   90.00
#
_symmetry.space_group_name_H-M   'P 1'
#
loop_
_entity.id
_entity.type
_entity.pdbx_description
1 polymer ?
#
loop_
_entity_poly.entity_id
_entity_poly.type
_entity_poly.pdbx_seq_one_letter_code
_entity_poly.pdbx_strand_id
1 'polypeptide(L)'
;MLVWRRANSARSLLAAAAAAALIATVLLAGLTDYNRSVIVAGGQSAVAAAPAKERALLVQGPANSTEQFHSADGALRRSLEAGLGGAEVAIASAGYASGRQLTGETGTATGDAHGLIFASLMFLDGLPGQAKLIDGGWPQPGANPVQTVIGEPAANLLGLKPGSLVPVTDRRTDKVTTVVVSGVFAAQRPDDSYWLLAPELSQGSLPGGTTYGPFVIDRSDYFGGGWATGGSASWMVEPELAEAELKDLLAVREVAKTLPTTLPKAMGMGSSVQAVTSLDQLVDRLQRADLVGRSALLTPLLLIIVLGGYALLLLAGLLTEQRRSETALLRARGAARGQLAGLAAREAVLVALPAVVIAPLLVSQLLGRSDQLKVLADVNLHPEGSLGWLTWGVAIAAGVGCVLAMLAPALKAGASYVDDMAARSRPSKATVIQRAGVDLALIAFAVLAWFQLRQYSSPLAGVGGELGIDPLLAAAAPIGVLAGSVLALRLLPPLTRLAERVIDRRPWFAAQLGMWQAGRRPHAGPVLLLALAVAVSTLAWALAQTAEDSMVDQANHTAGADLRLTETSGFAPEGRAQAIAELPGVQTALPAWRTTFPLGEKSTATTILALDAAQAGDVVKLRSDLGDSGELFGGMWGKRVGAPSIPLPAGTNELRGTVRTSGDGTAIVTYILLMDKAGGQHRLRLPEAQPDRRTVPFQVKVTGGPLTLAGFIVEGAAWTNRQLSWEVEGLSAVTPTGTAPIDLSVDWNMVVDFPGPQEPPTVANGRLAATFVQRQPTRSSFFGRQMPRYSFSLTRPVSDTAPVPAIATTTALEVLHKSVGDEVSLTLGGQEVPVVFTGSLATLPGTGGEPAILLDMPSLSNVYLHRFAETQAVQEWWLATDPAQHAAAAAGAAKLTNIRLHDRLDLAKRAGQDPYGVGARLALFIAALGAMALALVGVAVDVRATARRRIGELAVLHTLGATPRLLARALVTEQAFLAGLGVLVGLVVGIGVAATMAPLVILTPTAARPIPEPLLRLDWLPVLGTAGLLLAIAMSMAGLVALTMRNRLNAAQLRMGVDR
;
A
#
# COMPACT_ATOMS: atom_id res chain seq x y z
N MET A 1 -19.99 20.47 54.20
CA MET A 1 -18.88 20.70 55.16
C MET A 1 -17.98 19.48 55.37
N LEU A 2 -18.52 18.28 55.64
CA LEU A 2 -17.71 17.07 55.94
C LEU A 2 -16.83 16.60 54.77
N VAL A 3 -17.38 16.56 53.55
CA VAL A 3 -16.65 16.18 52.32
C VAL A 3 -15.45 17.10 52.07
N TRP A 4 -15.57 18.40 52.33
CA TRP A 4 -14.51 19.36 52.09
C TRP A 4 -13.35 19.23 53.09
N ARG A 5 -13.66 19.04 54.39
CA ARG A 5 -12.65 18.72 55.41
C ARG A 5 -11.92 17.40 55.13
N ARG A 6 -12.65 16.42 54.60
CA ARG A 6 -12.12 15.11 54.20
C ARG A 6 -11.28 15.18 52.93
N ALA A 7 -11.64 16.04 51.98
CA ALA A 7 -10.79 16.34 50.83
C ALA A 7 -9.48 17.03 51.27
N ASN A 8 -9.56 17.88 52.28
CA ASN A 8 -8.42 18.62 52.83
C ASN A 8 -7.29 17.73 53.38
N SER A 9 -7.64 16.62 54.03
CA SER A 9 -6.68 15.69 54.62
C SER A 9 -5.96 14.82 53.57
N ALA A 10 -6.56 14.66 52.38
CA ALA A 10 -6.06 13.85 51.28
C ALA A 10 -5.68 14.66 50.02
N ARG A 11 -5.50 15.99 50.14
CA ARG A 11 -5.27 16.92 49.02
C ARG A 11 -4.31 16.43 47.95
N SER A 12 -3.15 15.88 48.32
CA SER A 12 -2.15 15.44 47.33
C SER A 12 -2.58 14.21 46.53
N LEU A 13 -3.33 13.28 47.14
CA LEU A 13 -3.82 12.09 46.44
C LEU A 13 -5.03 12.41 45.58
N LEU A 14 -5.92 13.30 46.05
CA LEU A 14 -7.04 13.80 45.24
C LEU A 14 -6.56 14.66 44.06
N ALA A 15 -5.52 15.48 44.25
CA ALA A 15 -4.91 16.23 43.16
C ALA A 15 -4.28 15.31 42.11
N ALA A 16 -3.58 14.24 42.54
CA ALA A 16 -3.04 13.25 41.61
C ALA A 16 -4.14 12.45 40.89
N ALA A 17 -5.22 12.08 41.59
CA ALA A 17 -6.38 11.45 40.97
C ALA A 17 -7.06 12.39 39.95
N ALA A 18 -7.16 13.69 40.26
CA ALA A 18 -7.69 14.69 39.34
C ALA A 18 -6.77 14.88 38.11
N ALA A 19 -5.45 14.87 38.31
CA ALA A 19 -4.49 14.92 37.20
C ALA A 19 -4.57 13.67 36.31
N ALA A 20 -4.61 12.48 36.90
CA ALA A 20 -4.75 11.23 36.16
C ALA A 20 -6.10 11.16 35.42
N ALA A 21 -7.19 11.58 36.05
CA ALA A 21 -8.51 11.67 35.42
C ALA A 21 -8.49 12.69 34.27
N LEU A 22 -7.89 13.87 34.45
CA LEU A 22 -7.77 14.87 33.40
C LEU A 22 -6.94 14.35 32.22
N ILE A 23 -5.77 13.75 32.47
CA ILE A 23 -4.92 13.17 31.42
C ILE A 23 -5.69 12.09 30.65
N ALA A 24 -6.33 11.15 31.35
CA ALA A 24 -7.12 10.09 30.70
C ALA A 24 -8.28 10.67 29.88
N THR A 25 -9.06 11.60 30.42
CA THR A 25 -10.19 12.21 29.70
C THR A 25 -9.72 13.04 28.51
N VAL A 26 -8.64 13.81 28.63
CA VAL A 26 -8.04 14.58 27.50
C VAL A 26 -7.57 13.64 26.41
N LEU A 27 -6.87 12.56 26.74
CA LEU A 27 -6.39 11.59 25.77
C LEU A 27 -7.54 10.85 25.08
N LEU A 28 -8.57 10.41 25.82
CA LEU A 28 -9.71 9.70 25.24
C LEU A 28 -10.56 10.62 24.33
N ALA A 29 -10.87 11.83 24.79
CA ALA A 29 -11.62 12.80 23.98
C ALA A 29 -10.82 13.27 22.77
N GLY A 30 -9.54 13.61 22.97
CA GLY A 30 -8.65 14.08 21.92
C GLY A 30 -8.33 13.02 20.87
N LEU A 31 -8.09 11.77 21.28
CA LEU A 31 -7.85 10.68 20.34
C LEU A 31 -9.10 10.31 19.55
N THR A 32 -10.29 10.43 20.16
CA THR A 32 -11.56 10.22 19.44
C THR A 32 -11.80 11.31 18.39
N ASP A 33 -11.57 12.58 18.74
CA ASP A 33 -11.71 13.70 17.79
C ASP A 33 -10.67 13.60 16.66
N TYR A 34 -9.42 13.32 17.02
CA TYR A 34 -8.33 13.05 16.08
C TYR A 34 -8.65 11.91 15.12
N ASN A 35 -9.20 10.79 15.62
CA ASN A 35 -9.58 9.64 14.80
C ASN A 35 -10.61 10.04 13.74
N ARG A 36 -11.57 10.89 14.08
CA ARG A 36 -12.53 11.42 13.11
C ARG A 36 -11.85 12.22 11.99
N SER A 37 -10.92 13.10 12.34
CA SER A 37 -10.17 13.89 11.35
C SER A 37 -9.30 13.00 10.45
N VAL A 38 -8.67 11.95 11.01
CA VAL A 38 -7.92 10.94 10.24
C VAL A 38 -8.81 10.20 9.26
N ILE A 39 -10.01 9.80 9.67
CA ILE A 39 -10.96 9.10 8.80
C ILE A 39 -11.39 9.99 7.63
N VAL A 40 -11.71 11.26 7.89
CA VAL A 40 -12.12 12.21 6.84
C VAL A 40 -10.97 12.46 5.86
N ALA A 41 -9.79 12.82 6.35
CA ALA A 41 -8.63 13.06 5.49
C ALA A 41 -8.21 11.80 4.71
N GLY A 42 -8.28 10.63 5.35
CA GLY A 42 -8.02 9.34 4.71
C GLY A 42 -9.01 9.03 3.59
N GLY A 43 -10.30 9.30 3.79
CA GLY A 43 -11.33 9.20 2.75
C GLY A 43 -11.06 10.14 1.57
N GLN A 44 -10.76 11.41 1.85
CA GLN A 44 -10.42 12.41 0.83
C GLN A 44 -9.18 12.01 0.02
N SER A 45 -8.13 11.56 0.70
CA SER A 45 -6.88 11.10 0.06
C SER A 45 -7.11 9.85 -0.77
N ALA A 46 -7.90 8.89 -0.27
CA ALA A 46 -8.23 7.66 -0.99
C ALA A 46 -9.09 7.92 -2.23
N VAL A 47 -10.04 8.86 -2.17
CA VAL A 47 -10.79 9.33 -3.34
C VAL A 47 -9.85 10.02 -4.31
N ALA A 48 -8.99 10.93 -3.87
CA ALA A 48 -8.06 11.66 -4.75
C ALA A 48 -7.03 10.74 -5.44
N ALA A 49 -6.58 9.69 -4.75
CA ALA A 49 -5.62 8.71 -5.28
C ALA A 49 -6.27 7.65 -6.18
N ALA A 50 -7.60 7.54 -6.20
CA ALA A 50 -8.29 6.54 -7.01
C ALA A 50 -8.16 6.86 -8.51
N PRO A 51 -7.97 5.83 -9.37
CA PRO A 51 -7.96 6.00 -10.81
C PRO A 51 -9.22 6.72 -11.28
N ALA A 52 -9.08 7.64 -12.25
CA ALA A 52 -10.21 8.39 -12.81
C ALA A 52 -11.41 7.51 -13.19
N LYS A 53 -11.18 6.30 -13.73
CA LYS A 53 -12.23 5.33 -14.11
C LYS A 53 -13.06 4.80 -12.94
N GLU A 54 -12.50 4.79 -11.74
CA GLU A 54 -13.18 4.35 -10.52
C GLU A 54 -13.93 5.50 -9.84
N ARG A 55 -13.57 6.76 -10.15
CA ARG A 55 -14.19 7.96 -9.56
C ARG A 55 -15.44 8.43 -10.30
N ALA A 56 -15.64 7.98 -11.53
CA ALA A 56 -16.72 8.47 -12.38
C ALA A 56 -17.53 7.36 -13.05
N LEU A 57 -18.74 7.73 -13.46
CA LEU A 57 -19.60 6.99 -14.36
C LEU A 57 -19.45 7.61 -15.75
N LEU A 58 -19.09 6.80 -16.73
CA LEU A 58 -19.06 7.19 -18.13
C LEU A 58 -20.32 6.70 -18.84
N VAL A 59 -21.08 7.60 -19.43
CA VAL A 59 -22.24 7.28 -20.26
C VAL A 59 -21.93 7.68 -21.69
N GLN A 60 -22.10 6.78 -22.65
CA GLN A 60 -21.85 7.04 -24.06
C GLN A 60 -23.04 6.59 -24.90
N GLY A 61 -23.43 7.40 -25.89
CA GLY A 61 -24.54 7.08 -26.78
C GLY A 61 -24.50 7.88 -28.09
N PRO A 62 -25.36 7.54 -29.06
CA PRO A 62 -25.45 8.26 -30.32
C PRO A 62 -25.97 9.69 -30.09
N ALA A 63 -25.36 10.66 -30.79
CA ALA A 63 -25.76 12.06 -30.74
C ALA A 63 -25.62 12.68 -32.13
N ASN A 64 -26.54 12.32 -33.02
CA ASN A 64 -26.49 12.67 -34.44
C ASN A 64 -26.95 14.10 -34.73
N SER A 65 -27.64 14.74 -33.79
CA SER A 65 -28.19 16.09 -33.90
C SER A 65 -28.20 16.82 -32.55
N THR A 66 -28.33 18.15 -32.61
CA THR A 66 -28.47 19.02 -31.45
C THR A 66 -29.67 18.64 -30.57
N GLU A 67 -30.81 18.32 -31.18
CA GLU A 67 -32.02 17.90 -30.47
C GLU A 67 -31.83 16.57 -29.74
N GLN A 68 -31.19 15.59 -30.39
CA GLN A 68 -30.91 14.30 -29.78
C GLN A 68 -29.97 14.45 -28.59
N PHE A 69 -28.93 15.27 -28.73
CA PHE A 69 -28.01 15.57 -27.63
C PHE A 69 -28.71 16.25 -26.46
N HIS A 70 -29.50 17.32 -26.69
CA HIS A 70 -30.21 18.01 -25.62
C HIS A 70 -31.28 17.14 -24.93
N SER A 71 -31.97 16.28 -25.69
CA SER A 71 -32.92 15.33 -25.11
C SER A 71 -32.22 14.33 -24.19
N ALA A 72 -31.10 13.78 -24.65
CA ALA A 72 -30.27 12.86 -23.88
C ALA A 72 -29.67 13.51 -22.62
N ASP A 73 -29.05 14.68 -22.76
CA ASP A 73 -28.46 15.44 -21.65
C ASP A 73 -29.53 15.84 -20.62
N GLY A 74 -30.69 16.30 -21.08
CA GLY A 74 -31.82 16.63 -20.19
C GLY A 74 -32.43 15.41 -19.50
N ALA A 75 -32.46 14.23 -20.13
CA ALA A 75 -32.91 13.00 -19.50
C ALA A 75 -31.90 12.47 -18.46
N LEU A 76 -30.61 12.56 -18.78
CA LEU A 76 -29.51 12.21 -17.86
C LEU A 76 -29.56 13.08 -16.60
N ARG A 77 -29.59 14.41 -16.77
CA ARG A 77 -29.62 15.37 -15.65
C ARG A 77 -30.85 15.17 -14.76
N ARG A 78 -32.04 14.98 -15.36
CA ARG A 78 -33.26 14.64 -14.59
C ARG A 78 -33.16 13.33 -13.81
N SER A 79 -32.51 12.32 -14.39
CA SER A 79 -32.31 11.03 -13.71
C SER A 79 -31.34 11.13 -12.52
N LEU A 80 -30.52 12.18 -12.48
CA LEU A 80 -29.50 12.44 -11.47
C LEU A 80 -29.78 13.70 -10.64
N GLU A 81 -30.99 14.28 -10.71
CA GLU A 81 -31.37 15.48 -9.94
C GLU A 81 -31.27 15.27 -8.42
N ALA A 82 -31.55 14.05 -7.95
CA ALA A 82 -31.38 13.66 -6.55
C ALA A 82 -29.94 13.28 -6.19
N GLY A 83 -28.99 13.45 -7.10
CA GLY A 83 -27.62 13.01 -6.97
C GLY A 83 -27.44 11.49 -7.13
N LEU A 84 -26.22 11.02 -6.88
CA LEU A 84 -25.89 9.59 -6.81
C LEU A 84 -26.00 9.15 -5.35
N GLY A 85 -27.09 8.48 -4.98
CA GLY A 85 -27.29 8.06 -3.59
C GLY A 85 -27.33 9.21 -2.58
N GLY A 86 -27.72 10.42 -3.02
CA GLY A 86 -27.72 11.64 -2.20
C GLY A 86 -26.44 12.48 -2.30
N ALA A 87 -25.38 11.98 -2.95
CA ALA A 87 -24.17 12.76 -3.21
C ALA A 87 -24.38 13.70 -4.42
N GLU A 88 -23.91 14.94 -4.30
CA GLU A 88 -23.89 15.90 -5.41
C GLU A 88 -23.02 15.37 -6.56
N VAL A 89 -23.38 15.71 -7.80
CA VAL A 89 -22.72 15.19 -8.99
C VAL A 89 -22.24 16.32 -9.90
N ALA A 90 -20.98 16.24 -10.31
CA ALA A 90 -20.44 17.04 -11.39
C ALA A 90 -20.67 16.30 -12.72
N ILE A 91 -21.26 16.99 -13.70
CA ILE A 91 -21.54 16.43 -15.03
C ILE A 91 -20.82 17.24 -16.10
N ALA A 92 -19.89 16.59 -16.80
CA ALA A 92 -19.23 17.13 -17.99
C ALA A 92 -19.66 16.33 -19.23
N SER A 93 -19.73 16.97 -20.40
CA SER A 93 -20.14 16.30 -21.63
C SER A 93 -19.19 16.58 -22.79
N ALA A 94 -19.16 15.65 -23.72
CA ALA A 94 -18.36 15.69 -24.94
C ALA A 94 -19.16 15.13 -26.12
N GLY A 95 -18.86 15.61 -27.33
CA GLY A 95 -19.35 15.04 -28.57
C GLY A 95 -18.20 14.67 -29.50
N TYR A 96 -18.26 13.49 -30.10
CA TYR A 96 -17.22 12.91 -30.96
C TYR A 96 -17.71 12.80 -32.39
N ALA A 97 -16.97 13.43 -33.30
CA ALA A 97 -17.21 13.28 -34.72
C ALA A 97 -16.64 11.94 -35.21
N SER A 98 -17.39 11.24 -36.06
CA SER A 98 -16.95 9.95 -36.63
C SER A 98 -16.29 10.12 -37.99
N GLY A 99 -15.31 9.25 -38.30
CA GLY A 99 -14.75 9.09 -39.66
C GLY A 99 -13.98 10.29 -40.21
N ARG A 100 -13.30 11.07 -39.35
CA ARG A 100 -12.56 12.28 -39.73
C ARG A 100 -11.12 11.94 -40.10
N GLN A 101 -10.82 11.86 -41.39
CA GLN A 101 -9.47 11.59 -41.88
C GLN A 101 -8.66 12.89 -41.97
N LEU A 102 -7.43 12.86 -41.48
CA LEU A 102 -6.44 13.91 -41.74
C LEU A 102 -5.84 13.72 -43.14
N THR A 103 -5.90 14.74 -43.98
CA THR A 103 -5.26 14.73 -45.30
C THR A 103 -4.22 15.85 -45.36
N GLY A 104 -2.93 15.50 -45.50
CA GLY A 104 -1.82 16.47 -45.51
C GLY A 104 -0.55 15.95 -44.84
N GLU A 105 0.39 16.86 -44.55
CA GLU A 105 1.57 16.55 -43.73
C GLU A 105 1.14 16.26 -42.29
N THR A 106 1.44 15.06 -41.80
CA THR A 106 1.00 14.54 -40.50
C THR A 106 2.16 14.31 -39.54
N GLY A 107 3.30 14.97 -39.80
CA GLY A 107 4.48 14.91 -38.95
C GLY A 107 5.01 13.48 -38.77
N THR A 108 5.08 13.04 -37.52
CA THR A 108 5.57 11.73 -37.10
C THR A 108 4.45 10.72 -36.82
N ALA A 109 3.19 11.08 -37.09
CA ALA A 109 2.06 10.19 -36.88
C ALA A 109 2.14 8.94 -37.76
N THR A 110 1.92 7.78 -37.15
CA THR A 110 1.77 6.50 -37.84
C THR A 110 0.32 6.27 -38.24
N GLY A 111 0.10 6.04 -39.53
CA GLY A 111 -1.20 5.64 -40.08
C GLY A 111 -1.50 4.15 -39.88
N ASP A 112 -2.71 3.76 -40.25
CA ASP A 112 -3.13 2.36 -40.21
C ASP A 112 -2.41 1.52 -41.28
N ALA A 113 -2.81 0.26 -41.43
CA ALA A 113 -2.25 -0.62 -42.45
C ALA A 113 -2.39 -0.08 -43.90
N HIS A 114 -3.24 0.93 -44.12
CA HIS A 114 -3.45 1.61 -45.40
C HIS A 114 -2.86 3.04 -45.41
N GLY A 115 -2.12 3.43 -44.37
CA GLY A 115 -1.56 4.77 -44.20
C GLY A 115 -2.60 5.83 -43.81
N LEU A 116 -3.80 5.44 -43.38
CA LEU A 116 -4.85 6.38 -42.99
C LEU A 116 -4.64 6.85 -41.55
N ILE A 117 -4.75 8.17 -41.37
CA ILE A 117 -4.64 8.85 -40.08
C ILE A 117 -5.95 9.59 -39.83
N PHE A 118 -6.50 9.42 -38.64
CA PHE A 118 -7.76 10.03 -38.23
C PHE A 118 -7.54 11.13 -37.19
N ALA A 119 -8.42 12.12 -37.18
CA ALA A 119 -8.52 13.13 -36.14
C ALA A 119 -9.65 12.78 -35.16
N SER A 120 -9.35 12.82 -33.87
CA SER A 120 -10.38 12.84 -32.82
C SER A 120 -10.92 14.26 -32.69
N LEU A 121 -11.87 14.61 -33.56
CA LEU A 121 -12.51 15.93 -33.57
C LEU A 121 -13.75 15.91 -32.68
N MET A 122 -13.80 16.83 -31.72
CA MET A 122 -14.80 16.83 -30.66
C MET A 122 -15.14 18.23 -30.16
N PHE A 123 -16.19 18.32 -29.34
CA PHE A 123 -16.35 19.42 -28.38
C PHE A 123 -16.16 18.88 -26.96
N LEU A 124 -15.65 19.72 -26.06
CA LEU A 124 -15.50 19.43 -24.64
C LEU A 124 -16.07 20.58 -23.81
N ASP A 125 -17.02 20.27 -22.94
CA ASP A 125 -17.62 21.28 -22.06
C ASP A 125 -16.68 21.68 -20.93
N GLY A 126 -16.59 22.97 -20.63
CA GLY A 126 -15.80 23.45 -19.48
C GLY A 126 -14.29 23.31 -19.65
N LEU A 127 -13.80 23.07 -20.87
CA LEU A 127 -12.37 22.91 -21.16
C LEU A 127 -11.48 24.02 -20.56
N PRO A 128 -11.83 25.32 -20.62
CA PRO A 128 -10.99 26.38 -20.05
C PRO A 128 -10.75 26.27 -18.53
N GLY A 129 -11.62 25.57 -17.80
CA GLY A 129 -11.46 25.32 -16.36
C GLY A 129 -10.53 24.15 -16.04
N GLN A 130 -10.36 23.21 -16.98
CA GLN A 130 -9.62 21.96 -16.79
C GLN A 130 -8.25 21.95 -17.49
N ALA A 131 -8.09 22.80 -18.51
CA ALA A 131 -6.88 22.91 -19.30
C ALA A 131 -6.18 24.26 -19.10
N LYS A 132 -4.87 24.27 -19.35
CA LYS A 132 -4.05 25.46 -19.46
C LYS A 132 -3.66 25.65 -20.92
N LEU A 133 -3.90 26.85 -21.44
CA LEU A 133 -3.45 27.22 -22.77
C LEU A 133 -1.93 27.42 -22.76
N ILE A 134 -1.22 26.74 -23.64
CA ILE A 134 0.24 26.84 -23.79
C ILE A 134 0.58 27.92 -24.82
N ASP A 135 -0.13 27.92 -25.95
CA ASP A 135 0.10 28.85 -27.05
C ASP A 135 -1.21 29.14 -27.81
N GLY A 136 -1.31 30.32 -28.43
CA GLY A 136 -2.48 30.76 -29.20
C GLY A 136 -3.69 31.21 -28.36
N GLY A 137 -4.90 30.82 -28.80
CA GLY A 137 -6.19 31.21 -28.23
C GLY A 137 -7.24 30.09 -28.25
N TRP A 138 -8.20 30.13 -27.33
CA TRP A 138 -9.39 29.27 -27.35
C TRP A 138 -10.24 29.50 -28.61
N PRO A 139 -10.95 28.48 -29.12
CA PRO A 139 -11.71 28.61 -30.36
C PRO A 139 -12.90 29.57 -30.16
N GLN A 140 -13.12 30.47 -31.11
CA GLN A 140 -14.25 31.40 -31.08
C GLN A 140 -15.47 30.83 -31.84
N PRO A 141 -16.68 30.88 -31.26
CA PRO A 141 -17.91 30.43 -31.92
C PRO A 141 -18.14 31.15 -33.25
N GLY A 142 -18.46 30.40 -34.32
CA GLY A 142 -18.81 30.95 -35.63
C GLY A 142 -17.62 31.42 -36.47
N ALA A 143 -16.38 31.07 -36.08
CA ALA A 143 -15.20 31.41 -36.86
C ALA A 143 -15.18 30.68 -38.22
N ASN A 144 -14.68 31.36 -39.26
CA ASN A 144 -14.54 30.80 -40.60
C ASN A 144 -13.14 31.12 -41.18
N PRO A 145 -12.25 30.13 -41.39
CA PRO A 145 -12.42 28.69 -41.14
C PRO A 145 -12.65 28.34 -39.65
N VAL A 146 -13.28 27.20 -39.38
CA VAL A 146 -13.59 26.73 -38.01
C VAL A 146 -12.30 26.62 -37.20
N GLN A 147 -12.29 27.23 -36.02
CA GLN A 147 -11.15 27.20 -35.11
C GLN A 147 -11.16 25.95 -34.24
N THR A 148 -9.99 25.33 -34.05
CA THR A 148 -9.79 24.20 -33.15
C THR A 148 -8.59 24.43 -32.24
N VAL A 149 -8.69 24.01 -30.98
CA VAL A 149 -7.52 23.86 -30.11
C VAL A 149 -7.13 22.41 -30.03
N ILE A 150 -5.83 22.15 -29.97
CA ILE A 150 -5.28 20.80 -29.97
C ILE A 150 -4.51 20.52 -28.67
N GLY A 151 -4.60 19.28 -28.18
CA GLY A 151 -3.75 18.83 -27.07
C GLY A 151 -2.27 18.84 -27.43
N GLU A 152 -1.40 19.29 -26.53
CA GLU A 152 0.05 19.41 -26.73
C GLU A 152 0.71 18.14 -27.29
N PRO A 153 0.43 16.92 -26.77
CA PRO A 153 1.06 15.72 -27.31
C PRO A 153 0.70 15.45 -28.78
N ALA A 154 -0.55 15.67 -29.18
CA ALA A 154 -0.98 15.53 -30.56
C ALA A 154 -0.40 16.62 -31.47
N ALA A 155 -0.31 17.85 -30.97
CA ALA A 155 0.32 18.97 -31.69
C ALA A 155 1.77 18.66 -32.04
N ASN A 156 2.52 18.11 -31.08
CA ASN A 156 3.91 17.72 -31.27
C ASN A 156 4.06 16.56 -32.25
N LEU A 157 3.22 15.53 -32.16
CA LEU A 157 3.26 14.37 -33.07
C LEU A 157 2.92 14.74 -34.51
N LEU A 158 1.90 15.59 -34.69
CA LEU A 158 1.42 16.01 -36.01
C LEU A 158 2.19 17.21 -36.58
N GLY A 159 3.07 17.85 -35.80
CA GLY A 159 3.84 19.04 -36.21
C GLY A 159 2.97 20.30 -36.35
N LEU A 160 1.85 20.39 -35.63
CA LEU A 160 0.88 21.47 -35.74
C LEU A 160 1.20 22.62 -34.77
N LYS A 161 0.99 23.86 -35.23
CA LYS A 161 1.17 25.10 -34.45
C LYS A 161 -0.07 25.99 -34.58
N PRO A 162 -0.27 26.97 -33.70
CA PRO A 162 -1.29 27.99 -33.91
C PRO A 162 -1.15 28.64 -35.30
N GLY A 163 -2.24 28.70 -36.06
CA GLY A 163 -2.29 29.13 -37.45
C GLY A 163 -2.21 28.01 -38.50
N SER A 164 -1.88 26.77 -38.11
CA SER A 164 -1.87 25.63 -39.03
C SER A 164 -3.27 25.35 -39.59
N LEU A 165 -3.36 25.19 -40.91
CA LEU A 165 -4.57 24.78 -41.62
C LEU A 165 -4.57 23.25 -41.77
N VAL A 166 -5.59 22.59 -41.24
CA VAL A 166 -5.71 21.14 -41.20
C VAL A 166 -6.89 20.71 -42.08
N PRO A 167 -6.65 20.06 -43.24
CA PRO A 167 -7.72 19.52 -44.06
C PRO A 167 -8.27 18.24 -43.42
N VAL A 168 -9.55 18.25 -43.10
CA VAL A 168 -10.27 17.11 -42.51
C VAL A 168 -11.28 16.58 -43.53
N THR A 169 -11.10 15.34 -43.96
CA THR A 169 -12.00 14.66 -44.89
C THR A 169 -12.99 13.81 -44.11
N ASP A 170 -14.28 14.05 -44.34
CA ASP A 170 -15.35 13.18 -43.86
C ASP A 170 -15.43 11.92 -44.72
N ARG A 171 -15.03 10.76 -44.21
CA ARG A 171 -15.05 9.50 -44.98
C ARG A 171 -16.44 9.00 -45.35
N ARG A 172 -17.50 9.56 -44.76
CA ARG A 172 -18.88 9.17 -45.05
C ARG A 172 -19.47 9.99 -46.20
N THR A 173 -19.03 11.24 -46.36
CA THR A 173 -19.54 12.17 -47.38
C THR A 173 -18.50 12.58 -48.42
N ASP A 174 -17.24 12.17 -48.23
CA ASP A 174 -16.04 12.61 -48.95
C ASP A 174 -15.85 14.15 -48.99
N LYS A 175 -16.56 14.88 -48.13
CA LYS A 175 -16.43 16.33 -48.00
C LYS A 175 -15.15 16.68 -47.24
N VAL A 176 -14.34 17.57 -47.81
CA VAL A 176 -13.15 18.13 -47.16
C VAL A 176 -13.52 19.47 -46.52
N THR A 177 -13.22 19.61 -45.23
CA THR A 177 -13.39 20.86 -44.48
C THR A 177 -12.06 21.22 -43.83
N THR A 178 -11.61 22.46 -44.02
CA THR A 178 -10.38 22.95 -43.40
C THR A 178 -10.69 23.54 -42.03
N VAL A 179 -10.00 23.06 -40.99
CA VAL A 179 -10.01 23.67 -39.65
C VAL A 179 -8.69 24.39 -39.40
N VAL A 180 -8.70 25.48 -38.65
CA VAL A 180 -7.50 26.23 -38.27
C VAL A 180 -7.17 25.99 -36.81
N VAL A 181 -5.93 25.63 -36.52
CA VAL A 181 -5.46 25.47 -35.13
C VAL A 181 -5.36 26.86 -34.51
N SER A 182 -6.23 27.21 -33.56
CA SER A 182 -6.21 28.50 -32.88
C SER A 182 -5.26 28.52 -31.68
N GLY A 183 -5.00 27.36 -31.07
CA GLY A 183 -4.14 27.23 -29.90
C GLY A 183 -3.78 25.79 -29.53
N VAL A 184 -2.80 25.66 -28.64
CA VAL A 184 -2.33 24.39 -28.07
C VAL A 184 -2.56 24.41 -26.56
N PHE A 185 -3.11 23.34 -26.00
CA PHE A 185 -3.39 23.25 -24.57
C PHE A 185 -2.82 21.98 -23.93
N ALA A 186 -2.59 22.05 -22.62
CA ALA A 186 -2.28 20.90 -21.77
C ALA A 186 -3.29 20.78 -20.63
N ALA A 187 -3.50 19.57 -20.13
CA ALA A 187 -4.27 19.34 -18.92
C ALA A 187 -3.62 20.03 -17.71
N GLN A 188 -4.41 20.68 -16.85
CA GLN A 188 -3.91 21.16 -15.56
C GLN A 188 -3.66 19.98 -14.60
N ARG A 189 -4.57 19.00 -14.60
CA ARG A 189 -4.47 17.74 -13.84
C ARG A 189 -4.78 16.57 -14.78
N PRO A 190 -3.77 15.90 -15.36
CA PRO A 190 -3.96 14.82 -16.33
C PRO A 190 -4.74 13.61 -15.79
N ASP A 191 -4.66 13.35 -14.48
CA ASP A 191 -5.32 12.23 -13.80
C ASP A 191 -6.78 12.52 -13.40
N ASP A 192 -7.32 13.68 -13.77
CA ASP A 192 -8.71 14.07 -13.48
C ASP A 192 -9.72 13.18 -14.24
N SER A 193 -10.87 12.89 -13.63
CA SER A 193 -11.93 12.09 -14.25
C SER A 193 -12.45 12.73 -15.53
N TYR A 194 -12.40 14.07 -15.62
CA TYR A 194 -12.75 14.85 -16.80
C TYR A 194 -12.08 14.32 -18.08
N TRP A 195 -10.80 13.91 -17.99
CA TRP A 195 -10.03 13.46 -19.15
C TRP A 195 -10.36 12.07 -19.65
N LEU A 196 -11.23 11.34 -18.96
CA LEU A 196 -11.86 10.14 -19.55
C LEU A 196 -12.76 10.48 -20.74
N LEU A 197 -13.19 11.74 -20.90
CA LEU A 197 -13.85 12.23 -22.12
C LEU A 197 -12.88 12.40 -23.30
N ALA A 198 -11.57 12.49 -23.07
CA ALA A 198 -10.57 12.67 -24.11
C ALA A 198 -9.30 11.85 -23.79
N PRO A 199 -9.39 10.50 -23.80
CA PRO A 199 -8.29 9.62 -23.38
C PRO A 199 -7.00 9.82 -24.19
N GLU A 200 -7.12 10.27 -25.44
CA GLU A 200 -6.00 10.60 -26.32
C GLU A 200 -5.16 11.79 -25.86
N LEU A 201 -5.64 12.64 -24.94
CA LEU A 201 -4.86 13.79 -24.46
C LEU A 201 -3.53 13.36 -23.82
N SER A 202 -3.51 12.19 -23.18
CA SER A 202 -2.34 11.68 -22.47
C SER A 202 -1.14 11.39 -23.38
N GLN A 203 -1.38 10.90 -24.61
CA GLN A 203 -0.34 10.44 -25.54
C GLN A 203 -0.39 11.15 -26.89
N GLY A 204 -1.43 11.92 -27.17
CA GLY A 204 -1.71 12.55 -28.45
C GLY A 204 -2.43 11.64 -29.44
N SER A 205 -2.67 10.37 -29.07
CA SER A 205 -3.39 9.37 -29.85
C SER A 205 -4.16 8.41 -28.95
N LEU A 206 -5.19 7.76 -29.50
CA LEU A 206 -5.84 6.65 -28.81
C LEU A 206 -4.90 5.44 -28.68
N PRO A 207 -5.00 4.63 -27.60
CA PRO A 207 -4.17 3.44 -27.41
C PRO A 207 -4.26 2.48 -28.61
N GLY A 208 -3.12 2.14 -29.22
CA GLY A 208 -3.04 1.26 -30.39
C GLY A 208 -3.71 1.81 -31.66
N GLY A 209 -4.09 3.09 -31.66
CA GLY A 209 -4.92 3.70 -32.69
C GLY A 209 -4.16 4.62 -33.63
N THR A 210 -4.78 4.88 -34.78
CA THR A 210 -4.31 5.82 -35.81
C THR A 210 -5.09 7.12 -35.76
N THR A 211 -5.77 7.34 -34.63
CA THR A 211 -6.60 8.50 -34.33
C THR A 211 -5.87 9.40 -33.35
N TYR A 212 -5.61 10.63 -33.76
CA TYR A 212 -4.83 11.64 -33.03
C TYR A 212 -5.72 12.78 -32.55
N GLY A 213 -5.42 13.33 -31.38
CA GLY A 213 -6.21 14.41 -30.79
C GLY A 213 -5.92 14.63 -29.30
N PRO A 214 -6.81 15.32 -28.57
CA PRO A 214 -8.11 15.80 -29.02
C PRO A 214 -8.00 17.09 -29.85
N PHE A 215 -8.78 17.20 -30.92
CA PHE A 215 -9.07 18.44 -31.65
C PHE A 215 -10.40 18.98 -31.14
N VAL A 216 -10.35 20.02 -30.32
CA VAL A 216 -11.54 20.57 -29.68
C VAL A 216 -12.01 21.79 -30.47
N ILE A 217 -13.26 21.78 -30.89
CA ILE A 217 -13.95 22.91 -31.52
C ILE A 217 -15.06 23.42 -30.61
N ASP A 218 -15.55 24.64 -30.86
CA ASP A 218 -16.69 25.16 -30.12
C ASP A 218 -17.94 24.31 -30.35
N ARG A 219 -18.77 24.18 -29.31
CA ARG A 219 -19.98 23.35 -29.35
C ARG A 219 -20.96 23.80 -30.45
N SER A 220 -21.12 25.11 -30.62
CA SER A 220 -22.03 25.66 -31.65
C SER A 220 -21.55 25.34 -33.06
N ASP A 221 -20.23 25.37 -33.29
CA ASP A 221 -19.62 25.01 -34.57
C ASP A 221 -19.65 23.50 -34.81
N TYR A 222 -19.54 22.68 -33.76
CA TYR A 222 -19.68 21.23 -33.85
C TYR A 222 -21.05 20.83 -34.39
N PHE A 223 -22.12 21.37 -33.80
CA PHE A 223 -23.48 21.08 -34.22
C PHE A 223 -23.88 21.81 -35.52
N GLY A 224 -23.50 23.07 -35.67
CA GLY A 224 -23.81 23.89 -36.85
C GLY A 224 -23.02 23.51 -38.11
N GLY A 225 -21.81 22.97 -37.94
CA GLY A 225 -20.90 22.58 -39.03
C GLY A 225 -21.14 21.19 -39.64
N GLY A 226 -22.13 20.44 -39.12
CA GLY A 226 -22.43 19.07 -39.59
C GLY A 226 -21.46 18.00 -39.06
N TRP A 227 -20.65 18.31 -38.04
CA TRP A 227 -19.68 17.38 -37.47
C TRP A 227 -20.36 16.27 -36.64
N ALA A 228 -21.54 16.55 -36.09
CA ALA A 228 -22.33 15.63 -35.26
C ALA A 228 -22.93 14.44 -36.03
N THR A 229 -23.05 14.50 -37.36
CA THR A 229 -23.75 13.44 -38.12
C THR A 229 -23.00 12.11 -38.08
N GLY A 230 -23.62 11.07 -37.52
CA GLY A 230 -22.98 9.77 -37.29
C GLY A 230 -22.02 9.78 -36.10
N GLY A 231 -22.01 10.84 -35.30
CA GLY A 231 -21.22 11.01 -34.09
C GLY A 231 -21.89 10.44 -32.85
N SER A 232 -21.11 10.38 -31.77
CA SER A 232 -21.58 9.99 -30.44
C SER A 232 -21.39 11.14 -29.46
N ALA A 233 -22.11 11.11 -28.34
CA ALA A 233 -21.82 11.92 -27.18
C ALA A 233 -21.45 11.04 -26.00
N SER A 234 -20.65 11.61 -25.10
CA SER A 234 -20.38 11.01 -23.80
C SER A 234 -20.57 12.02 -22.68
N TRP A 235 -21.01 11.52 -21.53
CA TRP A 235 -21.18 12.27 -20.30
C TRP A 235 -20.34 11.61 -19.19
N MET A 236 -19.51 12.42 -18.55
CA MET A 236 -18.84 12.09 -17.30
C MET A 236 -19.75 12.49 -16.17
N VAL A 237 -19.98 11.58 -15.23
CA VAL A 237 -20.68 11.87 -13.98
C VAL A 237 -19.75 11.50 -12.83
N GLU A 238 -19.25 12.51 -12.11
CA GLU A 238 -18.41 12.32 -10.92
C GLU A 238 -19.20 12.73 -9.67
N PRO A 239 -19.51 11.80 -8.75
CA PRO A 239 -20.08 12.15 -7.46
C PRO A 239 -19.03 12.75 -6.52
N GLU A 240 -19.44 13.71 -5.71
CA GLU A 240 -18.61 14.25 -4.64
C GLU A 240 -18.57 13.29 -3.45
N LEU A 241 -17.49 12.49 -3.39
CA LEU A 241 -17.30 11.45 -2.37
C LEU A 241 -16.33 11.86 -1.26
N ALA A 242 -15.64 12.99 -1.41
CA ALA A 242 -14.58 13.43 -0.52
C ALA A 242 -15.06 13.60 0.93
N GLU A 243 -16.29 14.06 1.13
CA GLU A 243 -16.89 14.29 2.45
C GLU A 243 -18.06 13.35 2.77
N ALA A 244 -18.30 12.35 1.92
CA ALA A 244 -19.45 11.46 2.04
C ALA A 244 -19.35 10.56 3.30
N GLU A 245 -20.41 10.47 4.09
CA GLU A 245 -20.47 9.55 5.21
C GLU A 245 -20.65 8.10 4.72
N LEU A 246 -20.37 7.12 5.58
CA LEU A 246 -20.51 5.70 5.24
C LEU A 246 -21.92 5.33 4.70
N LYS A 247 -22.96 5.98 5.23
CA LYS A 247 -24.34 5.79 4.77
C LYS A 247 -24.55 6.28 3.33
N ASP A 248 -23.88 7.36 2.95
CA ASP A 248 -23.96 7.98 1.63
C ASP A 248 -23.17 7.11 0.64
N LEU A 249 -21.99 6.62 1.04
CA LEU A 249 -21.21 5.64 0.27
C LEU A 249 -22.01 4.37 -0.03
N LEU A 250 -22.71 3.81 0.98
CA LEU A 250 -23.57 2.63 0.77
C LEU A 250 -24.71 2.91 -0.21
N ALA A 251 -25.34 4.09 -0.13
CA ALA A 251 -26.38 4.49 -1.07
C ALA A 251 -25.83 4.67 -2.49
N VAL A 252 -24.67 5.31 -2.64
CA VAL A 252 -23.96 5.47 -3.92
C VAL A 252 -23.67 4.11 -4.54
N ARG A 253 -23.19 3.13 -3.76
CA ARG A 253 -22.89 1.77 -4.24
C ARG A 253 -24.10 1.07 -4.84
N GLU A 254 -25.22 1.08 -4.13
CA GLU A 254 -26.44 0.39 -4.59
C GLU A 254 -27.02 1.06 -5.84
N VAL A 255 -26.94 2.38 -5.91
CA VAL A 255 -27.31 3.13 -7.11
C VAL A 255 -26.32 2.84 -8.27
N ALA A 256 -25.02 2.81 -8.02
CA ALA A 256 -23.97 2.54 -9.01
C ALA A 256 -24.09 1.14 -9.65
N LYS A 257 -24.47 0.11 -8.88
CA LYS A 257 -24.69 -1.24 -9.41
C LYS A 257 -25.86 -1.33 -10.39
N THR A 258 -26.91 -0.54 -10.18
CA THR A 258 -28.13 -0.61 -11.00
C THR A 258 -28.12 0.36 -12.17
N LEU A 259 -27.41 1.49 -12.03
CA LEU A 259 -27.29 2.57 -13.01
C LEU A 259 -26.96 2.13 -14.44
N PRO A 260 -25.96 1.26 -14.69
CA PRO A 260 -25.65 0.79 -16.03
C PRO A 260 -26.84 0.17 -16.78
N THR A 261 -27.85 -0.34 -16.05
CA THR A 261 -29.03 -0.99 -16.62
C THR A 261 -30.28 -0.10 -16.66
N THR A 262 -30.39 0.87 -15.75
CA THR A 262 -31.56 1.75 -15.60
C THR A 262 -31.43 3.03 -16.43
N LEU A 263 -30.23 3.62 -16.48
CA LEU A 263 -29.98 4.89 -17.15
C LEU A 263 -30.22 4.85 -18.66
N PRO A 264 -29.78 3.81 -19.41
CA PRO A 264 -30.08 3.71 -20.85
C PRO A 264 -31.58 3.69 -21.16
N LYS A 265 -32.40 3.11 -20.26
CA LYS A 265 -33.87 3.08 -20.38
C LYS A 265 -34.47 4.46 -20.09
N ALA A 266 -33.99 5.14 -19.05
CA ALA A 266 -34.46 6.48 -18.69
C ALA A 266 -34.16 7.53 -19.78
N MET A 267 -33.04 7.37 -20.50
CA MET A 267 -32.66 8.23 -21.62
C MET A 267 -33.47 7.93 -22.92
N GLY A 268 -34.36 6.94 -22.92
CA GLY A 268 -35.21 6.62 -24.06
C GLY A 268 -34.49 6.00 -25.27
N MET A 269 -33.23 5.60 -25.09
CA MET A 269 -32.36 5.09 -26.18
C MET A 269 -32.02 3.59 -26.05
N GLY A 270 -32.48 2.93 -24.98
CA GLY A 270 -32.40 1.48 -24.83
C GLY A 270 -30.96 0.96 -24.92
N SER A 271 -30.72 -0.04 -25.77
CA SER A 271 -29.40 -0.66 -25.96
C SER A 271 -28.38 0.19 -26.72
N SER A 272 -28.78 1.36 -27.25
CA SER A 272 -27.89 2.26 -27.99
C SER A 272 -27.03 3.13 -27.07
N VAL A 273 -27.30 3.15 -25.76
CA VAL A 273 -26.50 3.84 -24.75
C VAL A 273 -25.75 2.80 -23.91
N GLN A 274 -24.47 3.04 -23.70
CA GLN A 274 -23.62 2.26 -22.79
C GLN A 274 -23.27 3.11 -21.58
N ALA A 275 -23.37 2.53 -20.40
CA ALA A 275 -22.97 3.15 -19.15
C ALA A 275 -21.97 2.24 -18.46
N VAL A 276 -20.78 2.75 -18.15
CA VAL A 276 -19.67 2.00 -17.55
C VAL A 276 -19.21 2.74 -16.30
N THR A 277 -19.08 2.01 -15.20
CA THR A 277 -18.58 2.55 -13.94
C THR A 277 -17.81 1.48 -13.18
N SER A 278 -16.83 1.91 -12.40
CA SER A 278 -16.15 1.08 -11.39
C SER A 278 -16.25 1.72 -9.99
N LEU A 279 -17.26 2.57 -9.81
CA LEU A 279 -17.51 3.29 -8.56
C LEU A 279 -17.85 2.36 -7.40
N ASP A 280 -18.47 1.21 -7.68
CA ASP A 280 -18.72 0.15 -6.72
C ASP A 280 -17.41 -0.38 -6.12
N GLN A 281 -16.36 -0.54 -6.93
CA GLN A 281 -15.04 -0.97 -6.48
C GLN A 281 -14.37 0.09 -5.61
N LEU A 282 -14.50 1.38 -5.97
CA LEU A 282 -14.00 2.48 -5.16
C LEU A 282 -14.70 2.52 -3.80
N VAL A 283 -16.03 2.46 -3.79
CA VAL A 283 -16.80 2.46 -2.55
C VAL A 283 -16.43 1.26 -1.67
N ASP A 284 -16.32 0.06 -2.24
CA ASP A 284 -15.91 -1.14 -1.49
C ASP A 284 -14.51 -0.96 -0.88
N ARG A 285 -13.60 -0.26 -1.58
CA ARG A 285 -12.26 0.07 -1.09
C ARG A 285 -12.30 1.10 0.03
N LEU A 286 -13.10 2.16 -0.11
CA LEU A 286 -13.27 3.21 0.91
C LEU A 286 -13.92 2.65 2.19
N GLN A 287 -14.91 1.77 2.07
CA GLN A 287 -15.54 1.11 3.22
C GLN A 287 -14.55 0.25 4.00
N ARG A 288 -13.72 -0.53 3.28
CA ARG A 288 -12.65 -1.31 3.92
C ARG A 288 -11.61 -0.41 4.57
N ALA A 289 -11.20 0.68 3.93
CA ALA A 289 -10.26 1.65 4.47
C ALA A 289 -10.77 2.33 5.74
N ASP A 290 -12.05 2.77 5.75
CA ASP A 290 -12.69 3.35 6.95
C ASP A 290 -12.73 2.34 8.11
N LEU A 291 -13.12 1.09 7.85
CA LEU A 291 -13.13 0.04 8.87
C LEU A 291 -11.74 -0.24 9.42
N VAL A 292 -10.72 -0.33 8.55
CA VAL A 292 -9.31 -0.49 8.96
C VAL A 292 -8.86 0.68 9.79
N GLY A 293 -9.08 1.92 9.33
CA GLY A 293 -8.72 3.14 10.03
C GLY A 293 -9.31 3.19 11.44
N ARG A 294 -10.62 2.94 11.57
CA ARG A 294 -11.30 2.86 12.88
C ARG A 294 -10.69 1.77 13.76
N SER A 295 -10.44 0.58 13.22
CA SER A 295 -9.89 -0.55 13.97
C SER A 295 -8.46 -0.30 14.46
N ALA A 296 -7.60 0.28 13.61
CA ALA A 296 -6.22 0.61 13.93
C ALA A 296 -6.14 1.65 15.07
N LEU A 297 -7.10 2.58 15.08
CA LEU A 297 -7.19 3.65 16.07
C LEU A 297 -7.88 3.23 17.39
N LEU A 298 -8.54 2.07 17.44
CA LEU A 298 -9.09 1.51 18.69
C LEU A 298 -8.00 0.97 19.62
N THR A 299 -6.94 0.37 19.07
CA THR A 299 -5.83 -0.18 19.86
C THR A 299 -5.22 0.87 20.81
N PRO A 300 -4.76 2.05 20.35
CA PRO A 300 -4.22 3.08 21.24
C PRO A 300 -5.25 3.58 22.27
N LEU A 301 -6.53 3.70 21.89
CA LEU A 301 -7.61 4.08 22.81
C LEU A 301 -7.76 3.07 23.95
N LEU A 302 -7.80 1.78 23.65
CA LEU A 302 -7.91 0.71 24.64
C LEU A 302 -6.68 0.63 25.55
N LEU A 303 -5.46 0.87 25.02
CA LEU A 303 -4.25 0.94 25.83
C LEU A 303 -4.34 2.08 26.87
N ILE A 304 -4.87 3.24 26.48
CA ILE A 304 -5.11 4.38 27.39
C ILE A 304 -6.18 4.02 28.44
N ILE A 305 -7.28 3.37 28.05
CA ILE A 305 -8.32 2.94 28.98
C ILE A 305 -7.76 1.98 30.03
N VAL A 306 -6.99 0.97 29.60
CA VAL A 306 -6.38 -0.03 30.49
C VAL A 306 -5.42 0.64 31.47
N LEU A 307 -4.51 1.49 30.97
CA LEU A 307 -3.50 2.12 31.82
C LEU A 307 -4.07 3.23 32.72
N GLY A 308 -4.95 4.07 32.19
CA GLY A 308 -5.63 5.12 32.94
C GLY A 308 -6.54 4.54 34.03
N GLY A 309 -7.31 3.49 33.69
CA GLY A 309 -8.11 2.73 34.64
C GLY A 309 -7.26 2.11 35.74
N TYR A 310 -6.12 1.50 35.39
CA TYR A 310 -5.19 0.94 36.37
C TYR A 310 -4.57 2.00 37.28
N ALA A 311 -4.14 3.13 36.73
CA ALA A 311 -3.59 4.25 37.49
C ALA A 311 -4.62 4.79 38.50
N LEU A 312 -5.87 4.98 38.09
CA LEU A 312 -6.95 5.42 38.96
C LEU A 312 -7.30 4.39 40.04
N LEU A 313 -7.33 3.09 39.70
CA LEU A 313 -7.53 2.02 40.69
C LEU A 313 -6.42 2.01 41.75
N LEU A 314 -5.17 2.22 41.34
CA LEU A 314 -4.03 2.33 42.25
C LEU A 314 -4.17 3.54 43.18
N LEU A 315 -4.48 4.72 42.62
CA LEU A 315 -4.70 5.95 43.39
C LEU A 315 -5.88 5.81 44.36
N ALA A 316 -6.97 5.20 43.92
CA ALA A 316 -8.14 4.92 44.73
C ALA A 316 -7.86 3.89 45.84
N GLY A 317 -7.03 2.88 45.56
CA GLY A 317 -6.52 1.94 46.55
C GLY A 317 -5.70 2.64 47.64
N LEU A 318 -4.78 3.52 47.24
CA LEU A 318 -3.98 4.33 48.16
C LEU A 318 -4.83 5.30 48.99
N LEU A 319 -5.84 5.94 48.39
CA LEU A 319 -6.82 6.78 49.08
C LEU A 319 -7.61 5.99 50.11
N THR A 320 -8.11 4.81 49.74
CA THR A 320 -8.86 3.92 50.63
C THR A 320 -7.99 3.49 51.80
N GLU A 321 -6.73 3.15 51.55
CA GLU A 321 -5.78 2.74 52.58
C GLU A 321 -5.43 3.87 53.55
N GLN A 322 -5.23 5.10 53.05
CA GLN A 322 -5.00 6.27 53.91
C GLN A 322 -6.21 6.56 54.81
N ARG A 323 -7.43 6.29 54.33
CA ARG A 323 -8.68 6.58 55.02
C ARG A 323 -9.19 5.43 55.89
N ARG A 324 -8.45 4.32 56.01
CA ARG A 324 -8.87 3.14 56.77
C ARG A 324 -9.23 3.45 58.23
N SER A 325 -8.46 4.29 58.91
CA SER A 325 -8.75 4.66 60.31
C SER A 325 -10.04 5.45 60.45
N GLU A 326 -10.29 6.38 59.51
CA GLU A 326 -11.52 7.17 59.45
C GLU A 326 -12.74 6.30 59.13
N THR A 327 -12.65 5.44 58.12
CA THR A 327 -13.76 4.56 57.74
C THR A 327 -14.09 3.55 58.84
N ALA A 328 -13.08 3.05 59.56
CA ALA A 328 -13.28 2.20 60.73
C ALA A 328 -14.02 2.95 61.86
N LEU A 329 -13.66 4.20 62.15
CA LEU A 329 -14.34 5.04 63.14
C LEU A 329 -15.80 5.34 62.75
N LEU A 330 -16.07 5.67 61.49
CA LEU A 330 -17.43 5.92 61.01
C LEU A 330 -18.30 4.67 61.10
N ARG A 331 -17.73 3.50 60.84
CA ARG A 331 -18.41 2.21 61.06
C ARG A 331 -18.67 1.87 62.51
N ALA A 332 -17.71 2.12 63.40
CA ALA A 332 -17.90 1.94 64.83
C ALA A 332 -19.03 2.84 65.37
N ARG A 333 -19.30 3.96 64.69
CA ARG A 333 -20.43 4.87 64.94
C ARG A 333 -21.73 4.50 64.20
N GLY A 334 -21.81 3.32 63.57
CA GLY A 334 -23.02 2.80 62.94
C GLY A 334 -23.23 3.16 61.46
N ALA A 335 -22.26 3.74 60.76
CA ALA A 335 -22.43 4.10 59.35
C ALA A 335 -22.59 2.87 58.43
N ALA A 336 -23.64 2.88 57.60
CA ALA A 336 -23.92 1.79 56.65
C ALA A 336 -22.96 1.78 55.45
N ARG A 337 -22.78 0.60 54.81
CA ARG A 337 -21.94 0.43 53.60
C ARG A 337 -22.31 1.41 52.47
N GLY A 338 -23.60 1.57 52.21
CA GLY A 338 -24.11 2.50 51.19
C GLY A 338 -23.81 3.97 51.50
N GLN A 339 -23.81 4.36 52.78
CA GLN A 339 -23.47 5.74 53.19
C GLN A 339 -21.98 6.04 52.97
N LEU A 340 -21.10 5.07 53.25
CA LEU A 340 -19.66 5.19 52.99
C LEU A 340 -19.36 5.20 51.48
N ALA A 341 -20.03 4.35 50.70
CA ALA A 341 -19.94 4.33 49.25
C ALA A 341 -20.46 5.65 48.63
N GLY A 342 -21.57 6.19 49.15
CA GLY A 342 -22.11 7.49 48.71
C GLY A 342 -21.17 8.66 49.00
N LEU A 343 -20.43 8.63 50.11
CA LEU A 343 -19.38 9.61 50.38
C LEU A 343 -18.20 9.49 49.40
N ALA A 344 -17.77 8.28 49.09
CA ALA A 344 -16.72 8.04 48.09
C ALA A 344 -17.19 8.45 46.68
N ALA A 345 -18.45 8.21 46.32
CA ALA A 345 -19.05 8.60 45.05
C ALA A 345 -19.00 10.12 44.86
N ARG A 346 -19.42 10.88 45.88
CA ARG A 346 -19.40 12.35 45.83
C ARG A 346 -18.00 12.92 45.66
N GLU A 347 -17.00 12.31 46.30
CA GLU A 347 -15.61 12.72 46.13
C GLU A 347 -15.07 12.36 44.75
N ALA A 348 -15.38 11.17 44.25
CA ALA A 348 -14.99 10.74 42.91
C ALA A 348 -15.62 11.66 41.83
N VAL A 349 -16.89 12.04 41.99
CA VAL A 349 -17.55 13.03 41.13
C VAL A 349 -16.86 14.38 41.21
N LEU A 350 -16.48 14.83 42.41
CA LEU A 350 -15.75 16.10 42.58
C LEU A 350 -14.36 16.08 41.93
N VAL A 351 -13.74 14.91 41.81
CA VAL A 351 -12.46 14.71 41.10
C VAL A 351 -12.66 14.64 39.59
N ALA A 352 -13.69 13.93 39.11
CA ALA A 352 -13.93 13.70 37.69
C ALA A 352 -14.60 14.89 36.98
N LEU A 353 -15.46 15.66 37.65
CA LEU A 353 -16.21 16.76 37.03
C LEU A 353 -15.30 17.83 36.41
N PRO A 354 -14.23 18.33 37.08
CA PRO A 354 -13.28 19.24 36.44
C PRO A 354 -12.63 18.63 35.20
N ALA A 355 -12.32 17.33 35.21
CA ALA A 355 -11.76 16.65 34.05
C ALA A 355 -12.74 16.63 32.86
N VAL A 356 -14.03 16.38 33.11
CA VAL A 356 -15.08 16.39 32.06
C VAL A 356 -15.23 17.77 31.40
N VAL A 357 -15.09 18.86 32.18
CA VAL A 357 -15.27 20.22 31.65
C VAL A 357 -13.99 20.75 31.00
N ILE A 358 -12.83 20.51 31.61
CA ILE A 358 -11.55 21.05 31.13
C ILE A 358 -11.05 20.27 29.91
N ALA A 359 -11.32 18.96 29.83
CA ALA A 359 -10.77 18.13 28.76
C ALA A 359 -11.18 18.58 27.35
N PRO A 360 -12.48 18.79 27.02
CA PRO A 360 -12.86 19.28 25.68
C PRO A 360 -12.22 20.62 25.32
N LEU A 361 -12.05 21.53 26.29
CA LEU A 361 -11.40 22.83 26.09
C LEU A 361 -9.90 22.71 25.83
N LEU A 362 -9.23 21.76 26.50
CA LEU A 362 -7.83 21.47 26.23
C LEU A 362 -7.65 20.78 24.89
N VAL A 363 -8.54 19.84 24.55
CA VAL A 363 -8.51 19.13 23.26
C VAL A 363 -8.64 20.12 22.10
N SER A 364 -9.61 21.04 22.15
CA SER A 364 -9.77 22.04 21.09
C SER A 364 -8.54 22.93 20.93
N GLN A 365 -7.88 23.30 22.03
CA GLN A 365 -6.66 24.12 22.02
C GLN A 365 -5.40 23.36 21.57
N LEU A 366 -5.31 22.07 21.86
CA LEU A 366 -4.19 21.21 21.45
C LEU A 366 -4.31 20.85 19.96
N LEU A 367 -5.50 20.45 19.52
CA LEU A 367 -5.77 20.12 18.12
C LEU A 367 -5.77 21.35 17.22
N GLY A 368 -6.31 22.50 17.68
CA GLY A 368 -6.23 23.75 16.93
C GLY A 368 -4.82 24.33 16.76
N ARG A 369 -3.80 23.79 17.44
CA ARG A 369 -2.37 24.11 17.21
C ARG A 369 -1.63 23.03 16.42
N SER A 370 -2.32 21.94 16.05
CA SER A 370 -1.70 20.79 15.42
C SER A 370 -1.23 21.08 13.98
N ASP A 371 -1.79 22.10 13.31
CA ASP A 371 -1.32 22.61 12.01
C ASP A 371 0.15 23.05 12.00
N GLN A 372 0.73 23.36 13.18
CA GLN A 372 2.15 23.70 13.30
C GLN A 372 3.07 22.47 13.20
N LEU A 373 2.53 21.27 13.33
CA LEU A 373 3.29 20.02 13.20
C LEU A 373 3.44 19.70 11.72
N LYS A 374 4.67 19.84 11.21
CA LYS A 374 5.00 19.54 9.80
C LYS A 374 4.48 18.18 9.33
N VAL A 375 4.54 17.16 10.19
CA VAL A 375 4.06 15.79 9.88
C VAL A 375 2.57 15.74 9.53
N LEU A 376 1.75 16.61 10.13
CA LEU A 376 0.31 16.69 9.87
C LEU A 376 0.00 17.55 8.65
N ALA A 377 0.72 18.69 8.52
CA ALA A 377 0.60 19.58 7.38
C ALA A 377 1.01 18.92 6.06
N ASP A 378 2.06 18.08 6.07
CA ASP A 378 2.55 17.35 4.88
C ASP A 378 1.51 16.35 4.32
N VAL A 379 0.46 16.03 5.10
CA VAL A 379 -0.60 15.06 4.77
C VAL A 379 -1.98 15.73 4.71
N ASN A 380 -2.03 17.06 4.77
CA ASN A 380 -3.27 17.85 4.78
C ASN A 380 -4.25 17.42 5.89
N LEU A 381 -3.72 16.88 7.01
CA LEU A 381 -4.51 16.51 8.17
C LEU A 381 -4.69 17.73 9.06
N HIS A 382 -5.90 18.28 9.07
CA HIS A 382 -6.28 19.42 9.89
C HIS A 382 -7.33 19.00 10.92
N PRO A 383 -6.91 18.52 12.10
CA PRO A 383 -7.83 18.27 13.21
C PRO A 383 -8.51 19.57 13.65
N GLU A 384 -9.72 19.83 13.16
CA GLU A 384 -10.56 20.89 13.67
C GLU A 384 -10.93 20.54 15.12
N GLY A 385 -10.27 21.19 16.08
CA GLY A 385 -10.53 21.02 17.50
C GLY A 385 -11.94 21.47 17.88
N SER A 386 -12.94 20.67 17.55
CA SER A 386 -14.34 21.05 17.63
C SER A 386 -14.88 20.82 19.05
N LEU A 387 -15.64 21.79 19.57
CA LEU A 387 -16.45 21.61 20.78
C LEU A 387 -17.73 20.81 20.47
N GLY A 388 -17.60 19.76 19.65
CA GLY A 388 -18.70 18.93 19.20
C GLY A 388 -19.36 18.12 20.32
N TRP A 389 -20.61 17.72 20.11
CA TRP A 389 -21.35 16.90 21.08
C TRP A 389 -20.66 15.57 21.40
N LEU A 390 -19.93 14.99 20.43
CA LEU A 390 -19.22 13.73 20.59
C LEU A 390 -18.03 13.86 21.56
N THR A 391 -17.25 14.94 21.48
CA THR A 391 -16.10 15.16 22.39
C THR A 391 -16.57 15.33 23.82
N TRP A 392 -17.67 16.05 24.03
CA TRP A 392 -18.36 16.12 25.33
C TRP A 392 -18.90 14.77 25.78
N GLY A 393 -19.52 13.99 24.88
CA GLY A 393 -20.03 12.65 25.18
C GLY A 393 -18.93 11.70 25.65
N VAL A 394 -17.78 11.68 24.97
CA VAL A 394 -16.61 10.89 25.35
C VAL A 394 -16.03 11.38 26.67
N ALA A 395 -15.94 12.70 26.88
CA ALA A 395 -15.46 13.26 28.14
C ALA A 395 -16.35 12.84 29.32
N ILE A 396 -17.68 12.87 29.16
CA ILE A 396 -18.64 12.39 30.15
C ILE A 396 -18.46 10.89 30.41
N ALA A 397 -18.36 10.06 29.36
CA ALA A 397 -18.15 8.63 29.48
C ALA A 397 -16.84 8.29 30.22
N ALA A 398 -15.74 8.95 29.88
CA ALA A 398 -14.46 8.85 30.57
C ALA A 398 -14.57 9.30 32.04
N GLY A 399 -15.30 10.38 32.31
CA GLY A 399 -15.60 10.86 33.66
C GLY A 399 -16.37 9.83 34.49
N VAL A 400 -17.39 9.20 33.92
CA VAL A 400 -18.12 8.09 34.56
C VAL A 400 -17.18 6.91 34.82
N GLY A 401 -16.33 6.54 33.86
CA GLY A 401 -15.29 5.52 34.02
C GLY A 401 -14.34 5.84 35.19
N CYS A 402 -13.92 7.09 35.32
CA CYS A 402 -13.08 7.55 36.44
C CYS A 402 -13.80 7.40 37.79
N VAL A 403 -15.08 7.77 37.84
CA VAL A 403 -15.90 7.62 39.05
C VAL A 403 -16.03 6.15 39.45
N LEU A 404 -16.32 5.27 38.48
CA LEU A 404 -16.43 3.83 38.71
C LEU A 404 -15.09 3.22 39.17
N ALA A 405 -13.98 3.57 38.53
CA ALA A 405 -12.65 3.10 38.93
C ALA A 405 -12.30 3.53 40.36
N MET A 406 -12.62 4.77 40.75
CA MET A 406 -12.39 5.24 42.12
C MET A 406 -13.32 4.61 43.16
N LEU A 407 -14.53 4.24 42.76
CA LEU A 407 -15.52 3.59 43.62
C LEU A 407 -15.22 2.11 43.89
N ALA A 408 -14.58 1.40 42.94
CA ALA A 408 -14.39 -0.05 43.02
C ALA A 408 -13.66 -0.53 44.30
N PRO A 409 -12.55 0.11 44.77
CA PRO A 409 -11.92 -0.28 46.03
C PRO A 409 -12.79 0.00 47.26
N ALA A 410 -13.57 1.09 47.25
CA ALA A 410 -14.43 1.50 48.37
C ALA A 410 -15.60 0.52 48.60
N LEU A 411 -16.14 -0.06 47.52
CA LEU A 411 -17.19 -1.08 47.58
C LEU A 411 -16.66 -2.42 48.13
N LYS A 412 -15.41 -2.78 47.80
CA LYS A 412 -14.75 -4.01 48.29
C LYS A 412 -14.24 -3.89 49.73
N ALA A 413 -13.89 -2.69 50.20
CA ALA A 413 -13.33 -2.43 51.54
C ALA A 413 -14.34 -2.53 52.70
N GLY A 414 -15.42 -3.28 52.52
CA GLY A 414 -16.57 -3.34 53.41
C GLY A 414 -16.51 -4.35 54.56
N ALA A 415 -15.36 -4.91 54.94
CA ALA A 415 -15.25 -5.87 56.06
C ALA A 415 -15.17 -5.14 57.43
N SER A 416 -15.73 -5.70 58.52
CA SER A 416 -15.66 -5.07 59.84
C SER A 416 -14.20 -4.99 60.34
N TYR A 417 -13.91 -4.14 61.33
CA TYR A 417 -12.57 -4.05 61.94
C TYR A 417 -12.07 -5.40 62.47
N VAL A 418 -13.02 -6.25 62.93
CA VAL A 418 -12.77 -7.61 63.41
C VAL A 418 -12.47 -8.57 62.26
N ASP A 419 -13.18 -8.46 61.13
CA ASP A 419 -12.94 -9.28 59.93
C ASP A 419 -11.57 -8.99 59.30
N ASP A 420 -11.11 -7.74 59.33
CA ASP A 420 -9.80 -7.33 58.78
C ASP A 420 -8.63 -7.75 59.71
N MET A 421 -8.81 -7.69 61.04
CA MET A 421 -7.85 -8.26 62.00
C MET A 421 -7.77 -9.80 61.89
N ALA A 422 -8.91 -10.46 61.66
CA ALA A 422 -8.97 -11.91 61.44
C ALA A 422 -8.27 -12.32 60.12
N ALA A 423 -8.45 -11.54 59.05
CA ALA A 423 -7.78 -11.77 57.76
C ALA A 423 -6.25 -11.59 57.82
N ARG A 424 -5.74 -10.73 58.72
CA ARG A 424 -4.30 -10.52 58.95
C ARG A 424 -3.65 -11.60 59.79
N SER A 425 -4.38 -12.14 60.76
CA SER A 425 -3.89 -13.19 61.66
C SER A 425 -3.95 -14.59 61.05
N ARG A 426 -4.89 -14.84 60.12
CA ARG A 426 -4.95 -16.04 59.28
C ARG A 426 -5.20 -15.66 57.82
N PRO A 427 -4.16 -15.47 56.99
CA PRO A 427 -4.36 -15.29 55.56
C PRO A 427 -5.04 -16.55 54.99
N SER A 428 -6.31 -16.43 54.60
CA SER A 428 -7.05 -17.58 54.07
C SER A 428 -6.45 -18.02 52.72
N LYS A 429 -6.18 -19.32 52.56
CA LYS A 429 -5.75 -19.90 51.28
C LYS A 429 -6.74 -19.56 50.15
N ALA A 430 -8.02 -19.40 50.48
CA ALA A 430 -9.09 -19.04 49.54
C ALA A 430 -8.88 -17.68 48.86
N THR A 431 -8.37 -16.66 49.56
CA THR A 431 -8.12 -15.32 48.96
C THR A 431 -6.96 -15.33 47.97
N VAL A 432 -5.96 -16.19 48.18
CA VAL A 432 -4.84 -16.38 47.26
C VAL A 432 -5.31 -17.15 46.01
N ILE A 433 -6.14 -18.18 46.20
CA ILE A 433 -6.73 -18.98 45.10
C ILE A 433 -7.67 -18.13 44.24
N GLN A 434 -8.53 -17.30 44.84
CA GLN A 434 -9.44 -16.40 44.09
C GLN A 434 -8.68 -15.37 43.24
N ARG A 435 -7.61 -14.78 43.77
CA ARG A 435 -6.74 -13.89 42.98
C ARG A 435 -6.02 -14.64 41.88
N ALA A 436 -5.59 -15.88 42.12
CA ALA A 436 -5.02 -16.71 41.07
C ALA A 436 -6.00 -17.06 39.96
N GLY A 437 -7.27 -17.28 40.29
CA GLY A 437 -8.33 -17.52 39.29
C GLY A 437 -8.56 -16.32 38.36
N VAL A 438 -8.57 -15.09 38.87
CA VAL A 438 -8.76 -13.88 38.05
C VAL A 438 -7.63 -13.71 37.03
N ASP A 439 -6.39 -13.88 37.46
CA ASP A 439 -5.25 -13.67 36.58
C ASP A 439 -5.11 -14.82 35.57
N LEU A 440 -5.49 -16.05 35.95
CA LEU A 440 -5.57 -17.18 35.01
C LEU A 440 -6.68 -16.97 33.99
N ALA A 441 -7.84 -16.44 34.40
CA ALA A 441 -8.91 -16.04 33.48
C ALA A 441 -8.46 -14.92 32.52
N LEU A 442 -7.73 -13.92 33.02
CA LEU A 442 -7.15 -12.86 32.18
C LEU A 442 -6.16 -13.42 31.14
N ILE A 443 -5.28 -14.34 31.56
CA ILE A 443 -4.32 -15.00 30.65
C ILE A 443 -5.07 -15.86 29.62
N ALA A 444 -6.07 -16.64 30.05
CA ALA A 444 -6.88 -17.44 29.15
C ALA A 444 -7.59 -16.57 28.12
N PHE A 445 -8.14 -15.41 28.55
CA PHE A 445 -8.77 -14.45 27.66
C PHE A 445 -7.77 -13.83 26.67
N ALA A 446 -6.56 -13.50 27.11
CA ALA A 446 -5.49 -13.01 26.23
C ALA A 446 -5.09 -14.05 25.17
N VAL A 447 -4.92 -15.31 25.57
CA VAL A 447 -4.57 -16.42 24.66
C VAL A 447 -5.70 -16.70 23.69
N LEU A 448 -6.96 -16.67 24.14
CA LEU A 448 -8.14 -16.83 23.27
C LEU A 448 -8.24 -15.70 22.25
N ALA A 449 -8.06 -14.44 22.68
CA ALA A 449 -8.07 -13.29 21.78
C ALA A 449 -6.96 -13.39 20.73
N TRP A 450 -5.74 -13.81 21.12
CA TRP A 450 -4.64 -14.05 20.18
C TRP A 450 -4.92 -15.20 19.22
N PHE A 451 -5.48 -16.31 19.70
CA PHE A 451 -5.80 -17.47 18.86
C PHE A 451 -6.87 -17.12 17.82
N GLN A 452 -7.93 -16.42 18.24
CA GLN A 452 -8.94 -15.93 17.31
C GLN A 452 -8.32 -14.95 16.30
N LEU A 453 -7.48 -14.01 16.72
CA LEU A 453 -6.84 -13.06 15.80
C LEU A 453 -5.96 -13.79 14.77
N ARG A 454 -5.24 -14.83 15.19
CA ARG A 454 -4.42 -15.66 14.31
C ARG A 454 -5.27 -16.47 13.32
N GLN A 455 -6.44 -16.95 13.75
CA GLN A 455 -7.34 -17.76 12.92
C GLN A 455 -8.13 -16.90 11.92
N TYR A 456 -8.75 -15.80 12.38
CA TYR A 456 -9.52 -14.89 11.55
C TYR A 456 -8.65 -13.95 10.72
N SER A 457 -7.34 -13.86 11.01
CA SER A 457 -6.34 -13.18 10.19
C SER A 457 -6.53 -11.67 10.03
N SER A 458 -7.50 -11.08 10.71
CA SER A 458 -7.82 -9.66 10.75
C SER A 458 -8.68 -9.35 11.99
N PRO A 459 -8.55 -8.17 12.62
CA PRO A 459 -9.49 -7.67 13.63
C PRO A 459 -10.89 -7.35 13.09
N LEU A 460 -11.04 -7.40 11.76
CA LEU A 460 -12.29 -7.14 11.04
C LEU A 460 -13.00 -8.47 10.78
N ALA A 461 -13.73 -8.98 11.77
CA ALA A 461 -14.61 -10.13 11.65
C ALA A 461 -16.02 -9.70 12.06
N GLY A 462 -16.98 -9.73 11.13
CA GLY A 462 -18.37 -9.41 11.44
C GLY A 462 -19.25 -10.64 11.57
N VAL A 463 -20.42 -10.43 12.17
CA VAL A 463 -21.43 -11.46 12.44
C VAL A 463 -22.42 -11.49 11.27
N GLY A 464 -22.63 -12.66 10.66
CA GLY A 464 -23.65 -12.84 9.60
C GLY A 464 -23.23 -12.43 8.18
N GLY A 465 -21.93 -12.24 7.91
CA GLY A 465 -21.41 -11.94 6.56
C GLY A 465 -21.22 -10.45 6.26
N GLU A 466 -21.56 -9.56 7.19
CA GLU A 466 -21.19 -8.13 7.12
C GLU A 466 -19.77 -7.91 7.65
N LEU A 467 -19.03 -6.96 7.08
CA LEU A 467 -17.71 -6.54 7.57
C LEU A 467 -17.91 -5.62 8.80
N GLY A 468 -17.30 -5.97 9.93
CA GLY A 468 -17.39 -5.20 11.17
C GLY A 468 -16.15 -5.37 12.06
N ILE A 469 -16.03 -4.52 13.08
CA ILE A 469 -14.93 -4.59 14.04
C ILE A 469 -15.30 -5.57 15.15
N ASP A 470 -14.47 -6.59 15.39
CA ASP A 470 -14.61 -7.46 16.56
C ASP A 470 -13.93 -6.79 17.78
N PRO A 471 -14.69 -6.41 18.82
CA PRO A 471 -14.12 -5.76 20.01
C PRO A 471 -13.11 -6.63 20.75
N LEU A 472 -13.26 -7.97 20.71
CA LEU A 472 -12.33 -8.88 21.36
C LEU A 472 -10.97 -8.90 20.64
N LEU A 473 -11.01 -8.96 19.31
CA LEU A 473 -9.80 -8.94 18.48
C LEU A 473 -9.07 -7.60 18.58
N ALA A 474 -9.80 -6.49 18.55
CA ALA A 474 -9.22 -5.15 18.74
C ALA A 474 -8.59 -4.98 20.13
N ALA A 475 -9.12 -5.66 21.15
CA ALA A 475 -8.59 -5.62 22.51
C ALA A 475 -7.42 -6.59 22.77
N ALA A 476 -7.06 -7.45 21.80
CA ALA A 476 -6.05 -8.49 21.98
C ALA A 476 -4.69 -7.93 22.44
N ALA A 477 -4.20 -6.87 21.81
CA ALA A 477 -2.93 -6.24 22.18
C ALA A 477 -2.97 -5.58 23.59
N PRO A 478 -3.95 -4.72 23.94
CA PRO A 478 -4.10 -4.20 25.31
C PRO A 478 -4.24 -5.27 26.38
N ILE A 479 -5.05 -6.31 26.12
CA ILE A 479 -5.24 -7.43 27.03
C ILE A 479 -3.93 -8.23 27.17
N GLY A 480 -3.21 -8.45 26.07
CA GLY A 480 -1.90 -9.11 26.06
C GLY A 480 -0.86 -8.37 26.89
N VAL A 481 -0.78 -7.04 26.76
CA VAL A 481 0.10 -6.20 27.59
C VAL A 481 -0.28 -6.29 29.07
N LEU A 482 -1.57 -6.23 29.39
CA LEU A 482 -2.07 -6.36 30.76
C LEU A 482 -1.75 -7.73 31.36
N ALA A 483 -2.13 -8.80 30.65
CA ALA A 483 -1.93 -10.18 31.06
C ALA A 483 -0.44 -10.52 31.20
N GLY A 484 0.38 -10.12 30.23
CA GLY A 484 1.82 -10.31 30.24
C GLY A 484 2.50 -9.60 31.40
N SER A 485 2.12 -8.34 31.68
CA SER A 485 2.69 -7.58 32.81
C SER A 485 2.30 -8.17 34.16
N VAL A 486 1.04 -8.58 34.32
CA VAL A 486 0.54 -9.25 35.52
C VAL A 486 1.22 -10.60 35.74
N LEU A 487 1.35 -11.42 34.69
CA LEU A 487 2.02 -12.71 34.72
C LEU A 487 3.50 -12.57 35.08
N ALA A 488 4.21 -11.64 34.44
CA ALA A 488 5.63 -11.40 34.71
C ALA A 488 5.87 -10.99 36.17
N LEU A 489 5.01 -10.14 36.74
CA LEU A 489 5.09 -9.79 38.16
C LEU A 489 4.73 -10.91 39.11
N ARG A 490 3.88 -11.87 38.71
CA ARG A 490 3.61 -13.07 39.50
C ARG A 490 4.76 -14.06 39.49
N LEU A 491 5.53 -14.08 38.41
CA LEU A 491 6.76 -14.85 38.31
C LEU A 491 7.92 -14.17 39.04
N LEU A 492 7.72 -12.95 39.55
CA LEU A 492 8.76 -12.22 40.26
C LEU A 492 9.19 -12.86 41.60
N PRO A 493 8.29 -13.20 42.55
CA PRO A 493 8.71 -13.79 43.82
C PRO A 493 9.56 -15.08 43.70
N PRO A 494 9.30 -16.01 42.76
CA PRO A 494 10.21 -17.14 42.57
C PRO A 494 11.54 -16.73 41.92
N LEU A 495 11.55 -15.76 41.00
CA LEU A 495 12.79 -15.25 40.39
C LEU A 495 13.69 -14.53 41.40
N THR A 496 13.11 -13.72 42.29
CA THR A 496 13.88 -13.03 43.34
C THR A 496 14.50 -14.02 44.32
N ARG A 497 13.78 -15.09 44.69
CA ARG A 497 14.34 -16.19 45.51
C ARG A 497 15.50 -16.92 44.83
N LEU A 498 15.49 -17.00 43.50
CA LEU A 498 16.57 -17.61 42.73
C LEU A 498 17.79 -16.69 42.68
N ALA A 499 17.57 -15.38 42.53
CA ALA A 499 18.61 -14.35 42.59
C ALA A 499 19.24 -14.21 43.98
N GLU A 500 18.45 -14.32 45.05
CA GLU A 500 18.94 -14.33 46.45
C GLU A 500 20.01 -15.42 46.66
N ARG A 501 19.83 -16.63 46.11
CA ARG A 501 20.82 -17.71 46.18
C ARG A 501 22.16 -17.40 45.51
N VAL A 502 22.17 -16.50 44.52
CA VAL A 502 23.37 -16.11 43.78
C VAL A 502 24.07 -14.92 44.44
N ILE A 503 23.29 -14.01 45.04
CA ILE A 503 23.77 -12.74 45.62
C ILE A 503 24.31 -12.90 47.05
N ASP A 504 23.84 -13.89 47.82
CA ASP A 504 24.32 -14.17 49.19
C ASP A 504 25.82 -14.53 49.29
N ARG A 505 26.54 -14.55 48.17
CA ARG A 505 27.99 -14.79 48.08
C ARG A 505 28.86 -13.52 48.08
N ARG A 506 28.32 -12.29 48.19
CA ARG A 506 29.12 -11.03 48.12
C ARG A 506 28.85 -10.03 49.27
N PRO A 507 29.85 -9.20 49.68
CA PRO A 507 29.83 -8.47 50.96
C PRO A 507 29.24 -7.03 50.89
N TRP A 508 28.05 -6.83 50.30
CA TRP A 508 27.43 -5.48 50.16
C TRP A 508 26.15 -5.33 51.00
N PHE A 509 26.32 -5.03 52.28
CA PHE A 509 25.26 -4.99 53.32
C PHE A 509 24.07 -4.05 53.01
N ALA A 510 24.29 -2.89 52.40
CA ALA A 510 23.23 -1.94 52.06
C ALA A 510 22.34 -2.41 50.89
N ALA A 511 22.93 -3.06 49.90
CA ALA A 511 22.19 -3.65 48.78
C ALA A 511 21.38 -4.87 49.24
N GLN A 512 21.93 -5.65 50.17
CA GLN A 512 21.28 -6.83 50.74
C GLN A 512 20.03 -6.46 51.55
N LEU A 513 20.08 -5.40 52.37
CA LEU A 513 18.92 -4.90 53.11
C LEU A 513 17.80 -4.37 52.20
N GLY A 514 18.14 -3.61 51.14
CA GLY A 514 17.16 -3.13 50.17
C GLY A 514 16.50 -4.28 49.38
N MET A 515 17.28 -5.29 49.01
CA MET A 515 16.82 -6.44 48.23
C MET A 515 15.97 -7.42 49.08
N TRP A 516 16.37 -7.70 50.33
CA TRP A 516 15.60 -8.51 51.26
C TRP A 516 14.25 -7.87 51.65
N GLN A 517 14.19 -6.53 51.72
CA GLN A 517 12.93 -5.82 51.95
C GLN A 517 12.01 -5.85 50.73
N ALA A 518 12.57 -5.68 49.52
CA ALA A 518 11.83 -5.78 48.26
C ALA A 518 11.18 -7.17 48.07
N GLY A 519 11.89 -8.25 48.44
CA GLY A 519 11.38 -9.63 48.35
C GLY A 519 10.28 -9.99 49.37
N ARG A 520 10.23 -9.32 50.53
CA ARG A 520 9.29 -9.63 51.63
C ARG A 520 7.99 -8.82 51.63
N ARG A 521 7.98 -7.63 51.01
CA ARG A 521 6.79 -6.76 50.91
C ARG A 521 6.67 -6.18 49.49
N PRO A 522 6.29 -6.99 48.49
CA PRO A 522 6.19 -6.51 47.12
C PRO A 522 5.10 -5.43 47.01
N HIS A 523 5.52 -4.18 46.84
CA HIS A 523 4.66 -3.08 46.38
C HIS A 523 4.38 -3.29 44.88
N ALA A 524 3.53 -4.26 44.55
CA ALA A 524 3.32 -4.68 43.16
C ALA A 524 2.62 -3.62 42.29
N GLY A 525 1.91 -2.67 42.89
CA GLY A 525 1.11 -1.68 42.17
C GLY A 525 1.90 -0.72 41.26
N PRO A 526 2.83 0.07 41.82
CA PRO A 526 3.63 1.04 41.07
C PRO A 526 4.56 0.36 40.06
N VAL A 527 5.10 -0.81 40.40
CA VAL A 527 5.94 -1.60 39.49
C VAL A 527 5.13 -2.08 38.29
N LEU A 528 3.88 -2.53 38.50
CA LEU A 528 2.98 -2.88 37.40
C LEU A 528 2.64 -1.66 36.55
N LEU A 529 2.41 -0.51 37.17
CA LEU A 529 2.12 0.73 36.46
C LEU A 529 3.29 1.14 35.56
N LEU A 530 4.51 1.10 36.09
CA LEU A 530 5.74 1.37 35.35
C LEU A 530 5.96 0.34 34.24
N ALA A 531 5.77 -0.96 34.54
CA ALA A 531 5.90 -2.04 33.56
C ALA A 531 4.89 -1.90 32.42
N LEU A 532 3.63 -1.60 32.73
CA LEU A 532 2.61 -1.32 31.72
C LEU A 532 2.97 -0.11 30.87
N ALA A 533 3.42 0.99 31.48
CA ALA A 533 3.78 2.18 30.71
C ALA A 533 4.96 1.93 29.77
N VAL A 534 5.98 1.19 30.22
CA VAL A 534 7.11 0.78 29.38
C VAL A 534 6.65 -0.21 28.30
N ALA A 535 5.80 -1.18 28.63
CA ALA A 535 5.26 -2.14 27.66
C ALA A 535 4.40 -1.47 26.58
N VAL A 536 3.50 -0.56 26.96
CA VAL A 536 2.66 0.23 26.05
C VAL A 536 3.53 1.11 25.16
N SER A 537 4.53 1.80 25.73
CA SER A 537 5.46 2.62 24.94
C SER A 537 6.28 1.78 23.97
N THR A 538 6.82 0.65 24.43
CA THR A 538 7.62 -0.27 23.60
C THR A 538 6.78 -0.84 22.46
N LEU A 539 5.55 -1.27 22.75
CA LEU A 539 4.60 -1.77 21.76
C LEU A 539 4.25 -0.68 20.73
N ALA A 540 3.98 0.54 21.17
CA ALA A 540 3.66 1.66 20.30
C ALA A 540 4.81 1.99 19.34
N TRP A 541 6.05 2.07 19.84
CA TRP A 541 7.24 2.27 19.00
C TRP A 541 7.47 1.12 18.03
N ALA A 542 7.34 -0.13 18.50
CA ALA A 542 7.53 -1.31 17.66
C ALA A 542 6.48 -1.40 16.54
N LEU A 543 5.20 -1.18 16.83
CA LEU A 543 4.12 -1.20 15.83
C LEU A 543 4.26 -0.04 14.85
N ALA A 544 4.57 1.17 15.31
CA ALA A 544 4.73 2.33 14.44
C ALA A 544 5.91 2.16 13.48
N GLN A 545 7.04 1.65 13.97
CA GLN A 545 8.23 1.39 13.14
C GLN A 545 8.00 0.23 12.16
N THR A 546 7.40 -0.87 12.63
CA THR A 546 7.09 -2.02 11.78
C THR A 546 6.10 -1.66 10.68
N ALA A 547 5.12 -0.80 10.96
CA ALA A 547 4.18 -0.30 9.95
C ALA A 547 4.90 0.54 8.88
N GLU A 548 5.80 1.45 9.27
CA GLU A 548 6.57 2.27 8.32
C GLU A 548 7.46 1.40 7.42
N ASP A 549 8.22 0.48 8.01
CA ASP A 549 9.09 -0.42 7.25
C ASP A 549 8.25 -1.34 6.33
N SER A 550 7.08 -1.78 6.77
CA SER A 550 6.14 -2.55 5.95
C SER A 550 5.63 -1.78 4.73
N MET A 551 5.43 -0.46 4.84
CA MET A 551 4.99 0.38 3.72
C MET A 551 6.09 0.51 2.67
N VAL A 552 7.35 0.64 3.11
CA VAL A 552 8.52 0.64 2.21
C VAL A 552 8.70 -0.74 1.56
N ASP A 553 8.55 -1.83 2.31
CA ASP A 553 8.62 -3.20 1.79
C ASP A 553 7.53 -3.46 0.74
N GLN A 554 6.30 -3.02 0.99
CA GLN A 554 5.19 -3.11 0.02
C GLN A 554 5.46 -2.29 -1.24
N ALA A 555 6.03 -1.10 -1.12
CA ALA A 555 6.40 -0.28 -2.28
C ALA A 555 7.50 -0.95 -3.12
N ASN A 556 8.54 -1.48 -2.47
CA ASN A 556 9.60 -2.25 -3.11
C ASN A 556 9.03 -3.49 -3.81
N HIS A 557 8.13 -4.22 -3.14
CA HIS A 557 7.49 -5.41 -3.69
C HIS A 557 6.54 -5.09 -4.84
N THR A 558 5.80 -3.97 -4.78
CA THR A 558 4.85 -3.55 -5.82
C THR A 558 5.58 -3.13 -7.09
N ALA A 559 6.66 -2.34 -6.96
CA ALA A 559 7.51 -1.96 -8.09
C ALA A 559 8.28 -3.16 -8.65
N GLY A 560 8.85 -3.99 -7.76
CA GLY A 560 9.66 -5.16 -8.10
C GLY A 560 11.12 -4.85 -8.48
N ALA A 561 11.40 -3.63 -8.92
CA ALA A 561 12.73 -3.10 -9.25
C ALA A 561 12.87 -1.66 -8.73
N ASP A 562 14.00 -0.97 -9.01
CA ASP A 562 14.10 0.46 -8.70
C ASP A 562 13.07 1.26 -9.50
N LEU A 563 13.01 1.03 -10.81
CA LEU A 563 11.96 1.53 -11.69
C LEU A 563 11.40 0.37 -12.53
N ARG A 564 10.08 0.31 -12.69
CA ARG A 564 9.42 -0.60 -13.63
C ARG A 564 8.60 0.21 -14.63
N LEU A 565 8.92 0.04 -15.91
CA LEU A 565 8.25 0.70 -17.02
C LEU A 565 7.32 -0.31 -17.69
N THR A 566 6.04 0.02 -17.86
CA THR A 566 5.07 -0.86 -18.54
C THR A 566 4.57 -0.19 -19.82
N GLU A 567 4.68 -0.91 -20.94
CA GLU A 567 4.25 -0.44 -22.27
C GLU A 567 2.73 -0.38 -22.34
N THR A 568 2.15 0.81 -22.55
CA THR A 568 0.69 0.96 -22.62
C THR A 568 0.10 0.38 -23.90
N SER A 569 0.91 0.25 -24.96
CA SER A 569 0.56 -0.44 -26.21
C SER A 569 0.64 -1.96 -26.12
N GLY A 570 1.18 -2.51 -25.01
CA GLY A 570 1.46 -3.93 -24.87
C GLY A 570 2.68 -4.43 -25.66
N PHE A 571 3.47 -3.53 -26.25
CA PHE A 571 4.73 -3.86 -26.90
C PHE A 571 5.66 -2.64 -26.94
N ALA A 572 6.97 -2.89 -26.83
CA ALA A 572 8.00 -1.86 -26.96
C ALA A 572 8.23 -1.45 -28.43
N PRO A 573 8.28 -0.14 -28.75
CA PRO A 573 8.63 0.33 -30.09
C PRO A 573 10.12 0.16 -30.41
N GLU A 574 10.48 0.31 -31.69
CA GLU A 574 11.87 0.29 -32.14
C GLU A 574 12.71 1.37 -31.42
N GLY A 575 13.93 1.03 -31.01
CA GLY A 575 14.83 1.94 -30.28
C GLY A 575 14.51 2.11 -28.78
N ARG A 576 13.42 1.54 -28.27
CA ARG A 576 13.03 1.66 -26.85
C ARG A 576 14.13 1.20 -25.88
N ALA A 577 14.75 0.07 -26.15
CA ALA A 577 15.85 -0.48 -25.35
C ALA A 577 17.00 0.53 -25.20
N GLN A 578 17.34 1.22 -26.30
CA GLN A 578 18.40 2.22 -26.31
C GLN A 578 17.99 3.48 -25.55
N ALA A 579 16.77 3.98 -25.75
CA ALA A 579 16.26 5.14 -25.02
C ALA A 579 16.28 4.92 -23.50
N ILE A 580 16.01 3.69 -23.05
CA ILE A 580 16.10 3.30 -21.63
C ILE A 580 17.55 3.20 -21.16
N ALA A 581 18.43 2.62 -21.97
CA ALA A 581 19.86 2.53 -21.64
C ALA A 581 20.56 3.90 -21.58
N GLU A 582 20.07 4.90 -22.31
CA GLU A 582 20.56 6.28 -22.31
C GLU A 582 20.05 7.11 -21.12
N LEU A 583 19.10 6.57 -20.32
CA LEU A 583 18.62 7.27 -19.14
C LEU A 583 19.75 7.45 -18.11
N PRO A 584 19.84 8.63 -17.47
CA PRO A 584 20.90 8.91 -16.51
C PRO A 584 20.79 7.98 -15.30
N GLY A 585 21.89 7.33 -14.94
CA GLY A 585 21.96 6.47 -13.76
C GLY A 585 21.36 5.07 -13.90
N VAL A 586 20.85 4.66 -15.06
CA VAL A 586 20.44 3.27 -15.30
C VAL A 586 21.68 2.38 -15.38
N GLN A 587 21.77 1.38 -14.50
CA GLN A 587 22.87 0.41 -14.47
C GLN A 587 22.54 -0.85 -15.27
N THR A 588 21.30 -1.31 -15.16
CA THR A 588 20.81 -2.53 -15.83
C THR A 588 19.35 -2.36 -16.18
N ALA A 589 18.96 -2.81 -17.37
CA ALA A 589 17.59 -2.78 -17.85
C ALA A 589 17.18 -4.16 -18.36
N LEU A 590 16.22 -4.80 -17.69
CA LEU A 590 15.73 -6.13 -18.06
C LEU A 590 14.42 -6.02 -18.82
N PRO A 591 14.34 -6.53 -20.06
CA PRO A 591 13.07 -6.71 -20.72
C PRO A 591 12.28 -7.80 -19.99
N ALA A 592 10.97 -7.58 -19.85
CA ALA A 592 10.05 -8.54 -19.29
C ALA A 592 8.85 -8.77 -20.19
N TRP A 593 8.36 -10.01 -20.16
CA TRP A 593 7.08 -10.39 -20.72
C TRP A 593 6.15 -10.82 -19.60
N ARG A 594 4.90 -10.35 -19.64
CA ARG A 594 3.89 -10.66 -18.64
C ARG A 594 2.63 -11.19 -19.33
N THR A 595 2.01 -12.16 -18.71
CA THR A 595 0.63 -12.57 -19.04
C THR A 595 -0.07 -13.07 -17.78
N THR A 596 -1.39 -13.17 -17.84
CA THR A 596 -2.20 -13.74 -16.76
C THR A 596 -2.96 -14.93 -17.32
N PHE A 597 -2.86 -16.09 -16.67
CA PHE A 597 -3.50 -17.31 -17.11
C PHE A 597 -4.24 -17.99 -15.94
N PRO A 598 -5.46 -18.51 -16.17
CA PRO A 598 -6.15 -19.32 -15.16
C PRO A 598 -5.46 -20.68 -14.99
N LEU A 599 -5.12 -21.03 -13.75
CA LEU A 599 -4.42 -22.27 -13.39
C LEU A 599 -5.25 -23.14 -12.43
N GLY A 600 -5.06 -24.46 -12.56
CA GLY A 600 -5.73 -25.47 -11.74
C GLY A 600 -7.23 -25.63 -12.00
N GLU A 601 -7.87 -26.54 -11.26
CA GLU A 601 -9.30 -26.88 -11.43
C GLU A 601 -10.24 -25.70 -11.14
N LYS A 602 -9.81 -24.78 -10.27
CA LYS A 602 -10.58 -23.59 -9.87
C LYS A 602 -10.39 -22.40 -10.82
N SER A 603 -9.64 -22.56 -11.91
CA SER A 603 -9.37 -21.48 -12.87
C SER A 603 -8.78 -20.23 -12.18
N THR A 604 -7.85 -20.45 -11.25
CA THR A 604 -7.29 -19.37 -10.41
C THR A 604 -6.38 -18.50 -11.27
N ALA A 605 -6.71 -17.22 -11.41
CA ALA A 605 -5.88 -16.27 -12.14
C ALA A 605 -4.46 -16.25 -11.54
N THR A 606 -3.47 -16.54 -12.39
CA THR A 606 -2.06 -16.63 -12.00
C THR A 606 -1.25 -15.76 -12.94
N THR A 607 -0.36 -14.95 -12.38
CA THR A 607 0.52 -14.10 -13.17
C THR A 607 1.76 -14.89 -13.62
N ILE A 608 2.04 -14.85 -14.92
CA ILE A 608 3.24 -15.43 -15.49
C ILE A 608 4.13 -14.27 -15.93
N LEU A 609 5.33 -14.22 -15.36
CA LEU A 609 6.34 -13.21 -15.65
C LEU A 609 7.56 -13.92 -16.24
N ALA A 610 8.19 -13.34 -17.23
CA ALA A 610 9.45 -13.84 -17.77
C ALA A 610 10.50 -12.73 -17.72
N LEU A 611 11.65 -13.03 -17.11
CA LEU A 611 12.81 -12.14 -16.98
C LEU A 611 14.11 -12.92 -17.26
N ASP A 612 15.20 -12.22 -17.59
CA ASP A 612 16.53 -12.84 -17.70
C ASP A 612 17.07 -13.21 -16.31
N ALA A 613 17.05 -14.51 -15.96
CA ALA A 613 17.50 -14.99 -14.66
C ALA A 613 18.97 -14.67 -14.37
N ALA A 614 19.83 -14.51 -15.39
CA ALA A 614 21.25 -14.23 -15.19
C ALA A 614 21.50 -12.85 -14.57
N GLN A 615 20.64 -11.88 -14.85
CA GLN A 615 20.75 -10.50 -14.39
C GLN A 615 19.65 -10.11 -13.40
N ALA A 616 18.64 -10.97 -13.20
CA ALA A 616 17.52 -10.73 -12.30
C ALA A 616 17.96 -10.46 -10.85
N GLY A 617 19.06 -11.06 -10.40
CA GLY A 617 19.58 -10.87 -9.04
C GLY A 617 19.97 -9.42 -8.70
N ASP A 618 20.39 -8.63 -9.69
CA ASP A 618 20.82 -7.24 -9.48
C ASP A 618 19.66 -6.24 -9.57
N VAL A 619 18.55 -6.64 -10.23
CA VAL A 619 17.42 -5.77 -10.56
C VAL A 619 16.19 -6.06 -9.70
N VAL A 620 15.85 -7.33 -9.51
CA VAL A 620 14.65 -7.74 -8.77
C VAL A 620 14.89 -7.55 -7.27
N LYS A 621 14.09 -6.68 -6.66
CA LYS A 621 14.13 -6.42 -5.21
C LYS A 621 13.36 -7.50 -4.45
N LEU A 622 14.02 -8.62 -4.18
CA LEU A 622 13.51 -9.69 -3.33
C LEU A 622 13.95 -9.49 -1.86
N ARG A 623 13.00 -9.59 -0.92
CA ARG A 623 13.31 -9.56 0.52
C ARG A 623 13.86 -10.92 0.97
N SER A 624 14.82 -10.90 1.88
CA SER A 624 15.62 -12.09 2.24
C SER A 624 14.85 -13.25 2.89
N ASP A 625 13.68 -13.00 3.48
CA ASP A 625 12.79 -14.03 4.04
C ASP A 625 11.89 -14.70 2.99
N LEU A 626 11.73 -14.07 1.81
CA LEU A 626 10.93 -14.63 0.71
C LEU A 626 11.72 -15.65 -0.13
N GLY A 627 13.06 -15.57 -0.08
CA GLY A 627 14.00 -16.45 -0.76
C GLY A 627 15.36 -15.77 -0.96
N ASP A 628 16.40 -16.57 -1.20
CA ASP A 628 17.71 -16.07 -1.62
C ASP A 628 17.71 -15.86 -3.14
N SER A 629 17.81 -14.61 -3.59
CA SER A 629 17.80 -14.27 -5.02
C SER A 629 18.95 -14.94 -5.78
N GLY A 630 20.13 -15.07 -5.17
CA GLY A 630 21.30 -15.68 -5.80
C GLY A 630 21.10 -17.18 -6.04
N GLU A 631 20.55 -17.89 -5.07
CA GLU A 631 20.26 -19.33 -5.19
C GLU A 631 19.13 -19.57 -6.19
N LEU A 632 18.03 -18.82 -6.08
CA LEU A 632 16.85 -18.95 -6.93
C LEU A 632 17.17 -18.70 -8.40
N PHE A 633 17.74 -17.52 -8.72
CA PHE A 633 18.07 -17.16 -10.08
C PHE A 633 19.26 -17.95 -10.63
N GLY A 634 20.24 -18.29 -9.77
CA GLY A 634 21.33 -19.19 -10.11
C GLY A 634 20.85 -20.59 -10.51
N GLY A 635 19.84 -21.12 -9.82
CA GLY A 635 19.20 -22.40 -10.15
C GLY A 635 18.48 -22.38 -11.50
N MET A 636 17.78 -21.27 -11.82
CA MET A 636 17.17 -21.08 -13.15
C MET A 636 18.22 -20.97 -14.25
N TRP A 637 19.23 -20.12 -14.05
CA TRP A 637 20.32 -19.91 -15.01
C TRP A 637 21.11 -21.19 -15.28
N GLY A 638 21.38 -22.00 -14.24
CA GLY A 638 22.07 -23.29 -14.37
C GLY A 638 21.32 -24.31 -15.24
N LYS A 639 20.00 -24.13 -15.45
CA LYS A 639 19.17 -24.96 -16.32
C LYS A 639 18.69 -24.22 -17.58
N ARG A 640 19.32 -23.09 -17.95
CA ARG A 640 18.91 -22.29 -19.12
C ARG A 640 18.90 -23.15 -20.39
N VAL A 641 17.83 -23.00 -21.18
CA VAL A 641 17.70 -23.60 -22.50
C VAL A 641 18.45 -22.74 -23.51
N GLY A 642 19.62 -23.22 -23.93
CA GLY A 642 20.38 -22.60 -25.02
C GLY A 642 19.77 -22.92 -26.38
N ALA A 643 20.01 -22.04 -27.36
CA ALA A 643 19.66 -22.26 -28.75
C ALA A 643 20.90 -22.11 -29.65
N PRO A 644 21.00 -22.85 -30.77
CA PRO A 644 22.05 -22.64 -31.74
C PRO A 644 21.84 -21.30 -32.44
N SER A 645 22.78 -20.37 -32.28
CA SER A 645 22.81 -19.08 -32.98
C SER A 645 24.16 -18.85 -33.65
N ILE A 646 24.25 -17.82 -34.50
CA ILE A 646 25.50 -17.42 -35.16
C ILE A 646 25.99 -16.12 -34.52
N PRO A 647 27.17 -16.09 -33.87
CA PRO A 647 27.66 -14.87 -33.22
C PRO A 647 28.01 -13.81 -34.27
N LEU A 648 27.55 -12.57 -34.05
CA LEU A 648 27.98 -11.44 -34.86
C LEU A 648 29.35 -10.93 -34.37
N PRO A 649 30.20 -10.40 -35.27
CA PRO A 649 31.43 -9.72 -34.88
C PRO A 649 31.18 -8.60 -33.87
N ALA A 650 32.10 -8.42 -32.91
CA ALA A 650 31.99 -7.36 -31.90
C ALA A 650 31.98 -5.97 -32.57
N GLY A 651 31.07 -5.10 -32.13
CA GLY A 651 30.91 -3.77 -32.72
C GLY A 651 30.23 -3.78 -34.10
N THR A 652 29.37 -4.77 -34.39
CA THR A 652 28.53 -4.73 -35.60
C THR A 652 27.50 -3.61 -35.48
N ASN A 653 27.59 -2.61 -36.36
CA ASN A 653 26.69 -1.45 -36.37
C ASN A 653 25.68 -1.53 -37.51
N GLU A 654 25.87 -2.43 -38.46
CA GLU A 654 25.07 -2.54 -39.67
C GLU A 654 25.17 -3.93 -40.29
N LEU A 655 24.06 -4.42 -40.85
CA LEU A 655 23.98 -5.65 -41.64
C LEU A 655 23.66 -5.31 -43.09
N ARG A 656 24.41 -5.93 -44.01
CA ARG A 656 24.22 -5.81 -45.46
C ARG A 656 23.96 -7.17 -46.07
N GLY A 657 23.13 -7.18 -47.11
CA GLY A 657 22.89 -8.36 -47.92
C GLY A 657 21.86 -8.08 -49.00
N THR A 658 21.41 -9.15 -49.65
CA THR A 658 20.33 -9.09 -50.63
C THR A 658 19.23 -10.08 -50.27
N VAL A 659 17.98 -9.65 -50.33
CA VAL A 659 16.80 -10.50 -50.17
C VAL A 659 16.08 -10.61 -51.50
N ARG A 660 15.62 -11.81 -51.85
CA ARG A 660 14.83 -12.08 -53.05
C ARG A 660 13.61 -12.87 -52.67
N THR A 661 12.44 -12.38 -53.07
CA THR A 661 11.17 -13.07 -52.84
C THR A 661 10.42 -13.23 -54.14
N SER A 662 9.73 -14.36 -54.32
CA SER A 662 8.83 -14.56 -55.44
C SER A 662 7.58 -15.35 -55.03
N GLY A 663 6.42 -14.88 -55.48
CA GLY A 663 5.12 -15.44 -55.17
C GLY A 663 4.02 -14.52 -55.70
N ASP A 664 2.77 -14.96 -55.72
CA ASP A 664 1.66 -14.07 -56.06
C ASP A 664 0.91 -13.67 -54.77
N GLY A 665 1.03 -12.40 -54.37
CA GLY A 665 0.43 -11.87 -53.15
C GLY A 665 0.70 -10.38 -53.00
N THR A 666 0.31 -9.80 -51.87
CA THR A 666 0.77 -8.46 -51.49
C THR A 666 2.26 -8.49 -51.13
N ALA A 667 2.82 -7.33 -50.79
CA ALA A 667 4.14 -7.19 -50.21
C ALA A 667 4.52 -8.30 -49.20
N ILE A 668 5.72 -8.85 -49.38
CA ILE A 668 6.33 -9.83 -48.47
C ILE A 668 7.32 -9.07 -47.59
N VAL A 669 7.18 -9.24 -46.28
CA VAL A 669 8.04 -8.58 -45.30
C VAL A 669 8.95 -9.62 -44.70
N THR A 670 10.26 -9.39 -44.82
CA THR A 670 11.28 -10.23 -44.17
C THR A 670 11.83 -9.50 -42.95
N TYR A 671 12.04 -10.23 -41.88
CA TYR A 671 12.66 -9.75 -40.65
C TYR A 671 13.92 -10.57 -40.37
N ILE A 672 15.03 -9.91 -40.07
CA ILE A 672 16.18 -10.55 -39.45
C ILE A 672 15.93 -10.61 -37.94
N LEU A 673 16.13 -11.78 -37.35
CA LEU A 673 16.03 -11.99 -35.92
C LEU A 673 17.42 -12.00 -35.29
N LEU A 674 17.67 -10.99 -34.46
CA LEU A 674 18.85 -10.95 -33.62
C LEU A 674 18.48 -11.23 -32.17
N MET A 675 19.33 -11.94 -31.46
CA MET A 675 19.21 -12.17 -30.02
C MET A 675 20.38 -11.54 -29.30
N ASP A 676 20.08 -10.81 -28.23
CA ASP A 676 21.08 -10.36 -27.27
C ASP A 676 21.43 -11.47 -26.27
N LYS A 677 22.45 -11.23 -25.43
CA LYS A 677 22.85 -12.16 -24.36
C LYS A 677 21.79 -12.29 -23.26
N ALA A 678 20.91 -11.31 -23.11
CA ALA A 678 19.81 -11.26 -22.15
C ALA A 678 18.52 -11.92 -22.69
N GLY A 679 18.57 -12.58 -23.86
CA GLY A 679 17.43 -13.22 -24.53
C GLY A 679 16.41 -12.25 -25.14
N GLY A 680 16.73 -10.96 -25.18
CA GLY A 680 15.98 -9.95 -25.92
C GLY A 680 16.06 -10.24 -27.42
N GLN A 681 14.89 -10.31 -28.06
CA GLN A 681 14.76 -10.54 -29.49
C GLN A 681 14.56 -9.21 -30.21
N HIS A 682 15.43 -8.92 -31.16
CA HIS A 682 15.34 -7.76 -32.05
C HIS A 682 14.90 -8.20 -33.43
N ARG A 683 13.76 -7.70 -33.88
CA ARG A 683 13.26 -7.88 -35.25
C ARG A 683 13.67 -6.69 -36.09
N LEU A 684 14.53 -6.93 -37.07
CA LEU A 684 14.97 -5.91 -38.01
C LEU A 684 14.24 -6.10 -39.34
N ARG A 685 13.29 -5.21 -39.65
CA ARG A 685 12.54 -5.26 -40.92
C ARG A 685 13.47 -4.98 -42.10
N LEU A 686 13.47 -5.88 -43.07
CA LEU A 686 14.11 -5.68 -44.36
C LEU A 686 13.21 -4.85 -45.29
N PRO A 687 13.78 -4.15 -46.29
CA PRO A 687 13.03 -3.50 -47.34
C PRO A 687 12.02 -4.47 -47.98
N GLU A 688 10.82 -3.97 -48.21
CA GLU A 688 9.72 -4.75 -48.75
C GLU A 688 10.03 -5.19 -50.18
N ALA A 689 10.12 -6.51 -50.38
CA ALA A 689 10.37 -7.07 -51.69
C ALA A 689 9.04 -7.24 -52.41
N GLN A 690 8.87 -6.55 -53.53
CA GLN A 690 7.70 -6.74 -54.40
C GLN A 690 7.74 -8.15 -55.01
N PRO A 691 6.59 -8.76 -55.33
CA PRO A 691 6.51 -10.17 -55.71
C PRO A 691 7.20 -10.53 -57.05
N ASP A 692 7.77 -9.55 -57.74
CA ASP A 692 8.24 -9.58 -59.14
C ASP A 692 9.68 -10.15 -59.32
N ARG A 693 10.12 -11.07 -58.45
CA ARG A 693 11.45 -11.73 -58.48
C ARG A 693 12.67 -10.79 -58.40
N ARG A 694 12.50 -9.51 -58.05
CA ARG A 694 13.61 -8.56 -57.95
C ARG A 694 14.42 -8.78 -56.68
N THR A 695 15.73 -8.89 -56.83
CA THR A 695 16.68 -8.86 -55.72
C THR A 695 16.73 -7.45 -55.14
N VAL A 696 16.44 -7.32 -53.84
CA VAL A 696 16.47 -6.04 -53.14
C VAL A 696 17.68 -6.02 -52.21
N PRO A 697 18.67 -5.13 -52.43
CA PRO A 697 19.74 -4.94 -51.47
C PRO A 697 19.18 -4.27 -50.21
N PHE A 698 19.66 -4.72 -49.05
CA PHE A 698 19.29 -4.12 -47.77
C PHE A 698 20.53 -3.69 -47.01
N GLN A 699 20.34 -2.61 -46.27
CA GLN A 699 21.31 -2.07 -45.33
C GLN A 699 20.52 -1.68 -44.09
N VAL A 700 20.68 -2.45 -43.01
CA VAL A 700 19.92 -2.24 -41.79
C VAL A 700 20.88 -1.96 -40.65
N LYS A 701 20.65 -0.86 -39.93
CA LYS A 701 21.43 -0.52 -38.76
C LYS A 701 21.15 -1.52 -37.65
N VAL A 702 22.22 -1.92 -36.97
CA VAL A 702 22.17 -2.77 -35.79
C VAL A 702 22.63 -1.91 -34.62
N THR A 703 21.76 -1.81 -33.61
CA THR A 703 22.04 -1.08 -32.37
C THR A 703 21.89 -2.06 -31.22
N GLY A 704 22.97 -2.26 -30.45
CA GLY A 704 22.97 -3.17 -29.32
C GLY A 704 24.36 -3.71 -28.98
N GLY A 705 24.43 -4.48 -27.90
CA GLY A 705 25.65 -5.16 -27.46
C GLY A 705 26.07 -6.31 -28.39
N PRO A 706 26.89 -7.27 -27.93
CA PRO A 706 27.21 -8.46 -28.72
C PRO A 706 25.93 -9.26 -29.02
N LEU A 707 25.48 -9.19 -30.27
CA LEU A 707 24.28 -9.82 -30.79
C LEU A 707 24.62 -11.13 -31.51
N THR A 708 23.64 -12.03 -31.56
CA THR A 708 23.72 -13.27 -32.34
C THR A 708 22.58 -13.33 -33.34
N LEU A 709 22.83 -13.85 -34.54
CA LEU A 709 21.80 -14.11 -35.53
C LEU A 709 21.07 -15.40 -35.14
N ALA A 710 19.79 -15.28 -34.82
CA ALA A 710 18.92 -16.39 -34.44
C ALA A 710 18.16 -16.95 -35.65
N GLY A 711 17.85 -16.11 -36.63
CA GLY A 711 17.25 -16.55 -37.87
C GLY A 711 16.52 -15.46 -38.65
N PHE A 712 15.50 -15.87 -39.41
CA PHE A 712 14.67 -14.99 -40.23
C PHE A 712 13.19 -15.29 -40.00
N ILE A 713 12.34 -14.27 -40.02
CA ILE A 713 10.88 -14.42 -40.10
C ILE A 713 10.42 -13.79 -41.41
N VAL A 714 9.54 -14.47 -42.12
CA VAL A 714 8.95 -13.99 -43.37
C VAL A 714 7.45 -14.00 -43.21
N GLU A 715 6.84 -12.84 -43.44
CA GLU A 715 5.41 -12.61 -43.32
C GLU A 715 4.84 -12.14 -44.65
N GLY A 716 3.62 -12.56 -44.97
CA GLY A 716 2.91 -12.10 -46.16
C GLY A 716 1.42 -12.37 -46.08
N ALA A 717 0.69 -11.93 -47.10
CA ALA A 717 -0.73 -12.22 -47.28
C ALA A 717 -1.00 -12.67 -48.72
N ALA A 718 -1.78 -13.74 -48.88
CA ALA A 718 -2.08 -14.32 -50.19
C ALA A 718 -3.52 -14.84 -50.25
N TRP A 719 -4.11 -14.82 -51.44
CA TRP A 719 -5.53 -15.15 -51.63
C TRP A 719 -5.83 -16.64 -51.75
N THR A 720 -4.89 -17.50 -52.17
CA THR A 720 -5.08 -18.97 -52.25
C THR A 720 -3.82 -19.70 -52.75
N ASN A 721 -3.64 -20.95 -52.33
CA ASN A 721 -2.98 -22.10 -52.98
C ASN A 721 -1.73 -21.83 -53.86
N ARG A 722 -0.68 -21.19 -53.33
CA ARG A 722 0.50 -20.79 -54.12
C ARG A 722 1.84 -21.01 -53.39
N GLN A 723 2.87 -21.17 -54.20
CA GLN A 723 4.26 -21.38 -53.79
C GLN A 723 4.96 -20.02 -53.62
N LEU A 724 5.58 -19.82 -52.47
CA LEU A 724 6.42 -18.69 -52.15
C LEU A 724 7.87 -19.16 -52.08
N SER A 725 8.75 -18.54 -52.86
CA SER A 725 10.19 -18.72 -52.74
C SER A 725 10.81 -17.50 -52.06
N TRP A 726 11.63 -17.74 -51.04
CA TRP A 726 12.37 -16.72 -50.32
C TRP A 726 13.86 -17.06 -50.32
N GLU A 727 14.72 -16.08 -50.55
CA GLU A 727 16.17 -16.26 -50.56
C GLU A 727 16.88 -15.06 -49.94
N VAL A 728 17.95 -15.32 -49.19
CA VAL A 728 18.91 -14.33 -48.69
C VAL A 728 20.33 -14.73 -49.11
N GLU A 729 21.09 -13.74 -49.58
CA GLU A 729 22.46 -13.93 -50.07
C GLU A 729 23.37 -12.77 -49.61
N GLY A 730 24.67 -13.06 -49.45
CA GLY A 730 25.70 -12.04 -49.22
C GLY A 730 25.61 -11.34 -47.86
N LEU A 731 25.09 -12.02 -46.84
CA LEU A 731 24.94 -11.44 -45.50
C LEU A 731 26.32 -11.11 -44.89
N SER A 732 26.50 -9.85 -44.50
CA SER A 732 27.75 -9.35 -43.91
C SER A 732 27.50 -8.32 -42.81
N ALA A 733 28.36 -8.35 -41.80
CA ALA A 733 28.38 -7.41 -40.67
C ALA A 733 29.40 -6.30 -40.93
N VAL A 734 28.99 -5.05 -40.78
CA VAL A 734 29.88 -3.88 -40.84
C VAL A 734 30.28 -3.49 -39.43
N THR A 735 31.58 -3.50 -39.16
CA THR A 735 32.19 -3.07 -37.90
C THR A 735 33.04 -1.81 -38.11
N PRO A 736 33.41 -1.07 -37.05
CA PRO A 736 34.37 0.04 -37.14
C PRO A 736 35.70 -0.35 -37.80
N THR A 737 36.09 -1.62 -37.71
CA THR A 737 37.34 -2.17 -38.25
C THR A 737 37.24 -2.69 -39.69
N GLY A 738 36.02 -2.77 -40.26
CA GLY A 738 35.78 -3.28 -41.62
C GLY A 738 34.52 -4.14 -41.73
N THR A 739 34.29 -4.71 -42.92
CA THR A 739 33.14 -5.60 -43.21
C THR A 739 33.57 -7.06 -43.12
N ALA A 740 32.83 -7.88 -42.36
CA ALA A 740 33.06 -9.31 -42.22
C ALA A 740 31.84 -10.12 -42.72
N PRO A 741 32.03 -11.15 -43.55
CA PRO A 741 30.92 -12.01 -43.99
C PRO A 741 30.37 -12.85 -42.83
N ILE A 742 29.06 -13.10 -42.83
CA ILE A 742 28.38 -13.97 -41.87
C ILE A 742 28.17 -15.32 -42.54
N ASP A 743 28.71 -16.39 -41.95
CA ASP A 743 28.60 -17.73 -42.49
C ASP A 743 27.20 -18.32 -42.24
N LEU A 744 26.45 -18.53 -43.32
CA LEU A 744 25.12 -19.15 -43.30
C LEU A 744 25.16 -20.66 -43.58
N SER A 745 26.34 -21.25 -43.81
CA SER A 745 26.54 -22.69 -44.15
C SER A 745 26.37 -23.62 -42.94
N VAL A 746 25.20 -23.50 -42.31
CA VAL A 746 24.72 -24.31 -41.20
C VAL A 746 23.41 -24.98 -41.59
N ASP A 747 22.98 -25.97 -40.81
CA ASP A 747 21.65 -26.55 -40.99
C ASP A 747 20.55 -25.55 -40.57
N TRP A 748 19.50 -25.48 -41.37
CA TRP A 748 18.33 -24.66 -41.13
C TRP A 748 17.07 -25.53 -41.07
N ASN A 749 16.13 -25.10 -40.25
CA ASN A 749 14.79 -25.65 -40.11
C ASN A 749 13.77 -24.55 -40.45
N MET A 750 12.66 -24.93 -41.06
CA MET A 750 11.56 -24.03 -41.36
C MET A 750 10.36 -24.35 -40.48
N VAL A 751 9.93 -23.38 -39.68
CA VAL A 751 8.73 -23.49 -38.83
C VAL A 751 7.67 -22.56 -39.40
N VAL A 752 6.44 -23.04 -39.55
CA VAL A 752 5.33 -22.31 -40.19
C VAL A 752 4.19 -22.17 -39.20
N ASP A 753 3.44 -21.08 -39.27
CA ASP A 753 2.24 -20.84 -38.46
C ASP A 753 1.02 -21.66 -38.91
N PHE A 754 1.03 -22.20 -40.14
CA PHE A 754 -0.04 -23.05 -40.67
C PHE A 754 0.46 -24.41 -41.19
N PRO A 755 -0.25 -25.52 -40.91
CA PRO A 755 0.12 -26.83 -41.42
C PRO A 755 0.06 -26.87 -42.95
N GLY A 756 1.19 -27.21 -43.58
CA GLY A 756 1.32 -27.34 -45.03
C GLY A 756 2.58 -28.12 -45.42
N PRO A 757 2.66 -28.65 -46.65
CA PRO A 757 3.88 -29.30 -47.12
C PRO A 757 5.02 -28.28 -47.23
N GLN A 758 6.14 -28.63 -46.62
CA GLN A 758 7.34 -27.82 -46.55
C GLN A 758 8.46 -28.50 -47.35
N GLU A 759 9.23 -27.71 -48.11
CA GLU A 759 10.55 -28.15 -48.56
C GLU A 759 11.58 -27.72 -47.52
N PRO A 760 12.55 -28.59 -47.16
CA PRO A 760 13.60 -28.21 -46.24
C PRO A 760 14.41 -27.04 -46.82
N PRO A 761 14.75 -26.02 -46.01
CA PRO A 761 15.57 -24.91 -46.48
C PRO A 761 16.94 -25.42 -46.92
N THR A 762 17.48 -24.84 -47.99
CA THR A 762 18.75 -25.24 -48.58
C THR A 762 19.76 -24.11 -48.50
N VAL A 763 21.02 -24.46 -48.23
CA VAL A 763 22.14 -23.52 -48.26
C VAL A 763 23.13 -23.96 -49.33
N ALA A 764 23.42 -23.09 -50.29
CA ALA A 764 24.43 -23.31 -51.32
C ALA A 764 25.14 -22.00 -51.66
N ASN A 765 26.48 -22.01 -51.71
CA ASN A 765 27.31 -20.86 -52.07
C ASN A 765 27.01 -19.57 -51.24
N GLY A 766 26.72 -19.71 -49.94
CA GLY A 766 26.39 -18.57 -49.08
C GLY A 766 24.97 -17.99 -49.27
N ARG A 767 24.12 -18.69 -50.03
CA ARG A 767 22.71 -18.36 -50.24
C ARG A 767 21.82 -19.31 -49.45
N LEU A 768 20.96 -18.75 -48.59
CA LEU A 768 19.92 -19.48 -47.88
C LEU A 768 18.60 -19.33 -48.66
N ALA A 769 17.97 -20.45 -49.01
CA ALA A 769 16.73 -20.49 -49.77
C ALA A 769 15.66 -21.35 -49.07
N ALA A 770 14.41 -20.89 -49.09
CA ALA A 770 13.27 -21.60 -48.54
C ALA A 770 12.04 -21.48 -49.45
N THR A 771 11.27 -22.56 -49.52
CA THR A 771 10.04 -22.63 -50.31
C THR A 771 8.87 -23.01 -49.39
N PHE A 772 7.85 -22.16 -49.35
CA PHE A 772 6.60 -22.41 -48.62
C PHE A 772 5.45 -22.64 -49.60
N VAL A 773 4.65 -23.69 -49.38
CA VAL A 773 3.48 -24.01 -50.23
C VAL A 773 2.22 -24.12 -49.36
N GLN A 774 1.33 -23.14 -49.49
CA GLN A 774 0.02 -23.18 -48.83
C GLN A 774 -0.94 -24.04 -49.67
N ARG A 775 -1.50 -25.15 -49.14
CA ARG A 775 -2.34 -26.09 -49.93
C ARG A 775 -3.84 -26.12 -49.63
N GLN A 776 -4.35 -25.43 -48.61
CA GLN A 776 -5.78 -25.48 -48.25
C GLN A 776 -6.57 -24.22 -48.63
N PRO A 777 -7.82 -24.36 -49.14
CA PRO A 777 -8.74 -23.25 -49.25
C PRO A 777 -9.33 -22.92 -47.87
N THR A 778 -9.09 -21.71 -47.37
CA THR A 778 -9.70 -21.24 -46.12
C THR A 778 -11.19 -21.00 -46.34
N ARG A 779 -12.04 -21.44 -45.38
CA ARG A 779 -13.48 -21.17 -45.41
C ARG A 779 -13.70 -19.66 -45.44
N SER A 780 -14.37 -19.18 -46.48
CA SER A 780 -14.79 -17.78 -46.58
C SER A 780 -15.70 -17.42 -45.40
N SER A 781 -15.25 -16.52 -44.53
CA SER A 781 -16.16 -15.87 -43.59
C SER A 781 -17.14 -14.99 -44.38
N PHE A 782 -18.43 -15.09 -44.07
CA PHE A 782 -19.52 -14.35 -44.71
C PHE A 782 -19.43 -12.83 -44.48
N PHE A 783 -18.57 -12.38 -43.56
CA PHE A 783 -18.32 -10.98 -43.23
C PHE A 783 -16.88 -10.59 -43.59
N GLY A 784 -16.68 -10.04 -44.79
CA GLY A 784 -15.46 -9.32 -45.18
C GLY A 784 -14.42 -10.09 -46.01
N ARG A 785 -13.91 -9.42 -47.04
CA ARG A 785 -12.74 -9.82 -47.85
C ARG A 785 -11.45 -9.68 -47.03
N GLN A 786 -11.17 -10.58 -46.09
CA GLN A 786 -9.86 -10.63 -45.41
C GLN A 786 -8.90 -11.59 -46.15
N MET A 787 -7.71 -11.10 -46.53
CA MET A 787 -6.64 -11.96 -47.04
C MET A 787 -6.04 -12.78 -45.88
N PRO A 788 -5.94 -14.11 -45.96
CA PRO A 788 -5.24 -14.88 -44.96
C PRO A 788 -3.76 -14.50 -44.95
N ARG A 789 -3.24 -14.22 -43.75
CA ARG A 789 -1.82 -14.00 -43.50
C ARG A 789 -1.12 -15.35 -43.32
N TYR A 790 0.16 -15.39 -43.65
CA TYR A 790 1.04 -16.52 -43.36
C TYR A 790 2.35 -15.97 -42.81
N SER A 791 3.00 -16.77 -41.96
CA SER A 791 4.32 -16.50 -41.44
C SER A 791 5.14 -17.78 -41.33
N PHE A 792 6.41 -17.70 -41.68
CA PHE A 792 7.34 -18.79 -41.42
C PHE A 792 8.65 -18.23 -40.91
N SER A 793 9.28 -18.98 -40.01
CA SER A 793 10.62 -18.70 -39.52
C SER A 793 11.61 -19.71 -40.07
N LEU A 794 12.82 -19.22 -40.30
CA LEU A 794 13.99 -20.02 -40.61
C LEU A 794 14.95 -19.89 -39.44
N THR A 795 15.16 -20.98 -38.74
CA THR A 795 15.98 -21.04 -37.53
C THR A 795 16.85 -22.29 -37.57
N ARG A 796 17.86 -22.38 -36.73
CA ARG A 796 18.68 -23.60 -36.65
C ARG A 796 17.86 -24.74 -36.00
N PRO A 797 17.98 -25.99 -36.47
CA PRO A 797 17.26 -27.12 -35.89
C PRO A 797 17.70 -27.38 -34.45
N VAL A 798 16.74 -27.74 -33.60
CA VAL A 798 16.96 -28.13 -32.19
C VAL A 798 16.35 -29.52 -31.98
N SER A 799 17.16 -30.46 -31.50
CA SER A 799 16.79 -31.90 -31.43
C SER A 799 15.75 -32.21 -30.34
N ASP A 800 15.76 -31.45 -29.24
CA ASP A 800 14.70 -31.41 -28.24
C ASP A 800 14.93 -30.16 -27.36
N THR A 801 13.95 -29.25 -27.25
CA THR A 801 14.13 -28.13 -26.31
C THR A 801 13.80 -28.62 -24.91
N ALA A 802 14.80 -28.62 -24.03
CA ALA A 802 14.62 -28.84 -22.61
C ALA A 802 13.49 -27.96 -22.03
N PRO A 803 12.83 -28.39 -20.95
CA PRO A 803 11.78 -27.60 -20.31
C PRO A 803 12.32 -26.25 -19.83
N VAL A 804 11.52 -25.20 -19.98
CA VAL A 804 11.88 -23.84 -19.56
C VAL A 804 12.01 -23.82 -18.03
N PRO A 805 13.16 -23.39 -17.47
CA PRO A 805 13.31 -23.30 -16.03
C PRO A 805 12.43 -22.19 -15.46
N ALA A 806 11.79 -22.49 -14.33
CA ALA A 806 10.87 -21.59 -13.66
C ALA A 806 11.04 -21.58 -12.15
N ILE A 807 10.58 -20.51 -11.52
CA ILE A 807 10.30 -20.44 -10.09
C ILE A 807 8.81 -20.16 -9.94
N ALA A 808 8.14 -20.83 -9.02
CA ALA A 808 6.73 -20.60 -8.73
C ALA A 808 6.53 -20.13 -7.29
N THR A 809 5.46 -19.37 -7.05
CA THR A 809 5.02 -19.13 -5.68
C THR A 809 4.56 -20.44 -5.05
N THR A 810 4.70 -20.57 -3.72
CA THR A 810 4.19 -21.74 -2.99
C THR A 810 2.70 -21.98 -3.28
N THR A 811 1.91 -20.90 -3.38
CA THR A 811 0.49 -20.94 -3.76
C THR A 811 0.26 -21.46 -5.18
N ALA A 812 1.10 -21.11 -6.15
CA ALA A 812 0.98 -21.62 -7.51
C ALA A 812 1.30 -23.12 -7.59
N LEU A 813 2.31 -23.58 -6.85
CA LEU A 813 2.65 -25.01 -6.74
C LEU A 813 1.52 -25.82 -6.07
N GLU A 814 0.90 -25.27 -5.02
CA GLU A 814 -0.25 -25.88 -4.36
C GLU A 814 -1.46 -26.02 -5.31
N VAL A 815 -1.78 -24.97 -6.08
CA VAL A 815 -2.87 -24.98 -7.08
C VAL A 815 -2.60 -25.99 -8.19
N LEU A 816 -1.33 -26.17 -8.57
CA LEU A 816 -0.91 -27.16 -9.56
C LEU A 816 -0.81 -28.59 -9.00
N HIS A 817 -0.82 -28.76 -7.68
CA HIS A 817 -0.45 -30.00 -7.00
C HIS A 817 0.93 -30.52 -7.42
N LYS A 818 1.92 -29.62 -7.47
CA LYS A 818 3.29 -29.89 -7.93
C LYS A 818 4.33 -29.47 -6.90
N SER A 819 5.52 -30.04 -7.01
CA SER A 819 6.69 -29.73 -6.17
C SER A 819 7.85 -29.18 -7.00
N VAL A 820 8.83 -28.58 -6.32
CA VAL A 820 10.09 -28.19 -6.97
C VAL A 820 10.77 -29.44 -7.54
N GLY A 821 11.20 -29.36 -8.80
CA GLY A 821 11.75 -30.46 -9.58
C GLY A 821 10.78 -31.07 -10.58
N ASP A 822 9.47 -30.88 -10.41
CA ASP A 822 8.47 -31.42 -11.33
C ASP A 822 8.40 -30.64 -12.64
N GLU A 823 8.04 -31.36 -13.71
CA GLU A 823 7.74 -30.79 -15.03
C GLU A 823 6.22 -30.67 -15.26
N VAL A 824 5.81 -29.58 -15.91
CA VAL A 824 4.43 -29.25 -16.26
C VAL A 824 4.39 -28.63 -17.66
N SER A 825 3.41 -29.01 -18.48
CA SER A 825 3.12 -28.30 -19.72
C SER A 825 2.16 -27.15 -19.43
N LEU A 826 2.57 -25.91 -19.71
CA LEU A 826 1.75 -24.71 -19.56
C LEU A 826 1.30 -24.21 -20.94
N THR A 827 0.02 -23.90 -21.09
CA THR A 827 -0.50 -23.28 -22.31
C THR A 827 -0.30 -21.76 -22.25
N LEU A 828 0.74 -21.27 -22.90
CA LEU A 828 1.12 -19.85 -22.94
C LEU A 828 0.85 -19.29 -24.33
N GLY A 829 0.05 -18.23 -24.45
CA GLY A 829 -0.25 -17.62 -25.76
C GLY A 829 -0.89 -18.60 -26.78
N GLY A 830 -1.59 -19.63 -26.31
CA GLY A 830 -2.16 -20.69 -27.16
C GLY A 830 -1.22 -21.85 -27.49
N GLN A 831 0.04 -21.78 -27.05
CA GLN A 831 1.07 -22.78 -27.30
C GLN A 831 1.41 -23.59 -26.03
N GLU A 832 1.65 -24.88 -26.16
CA GLU A 832 2.08 -25.73 -25.03
C GLU A 832 3.59 -25.65 -24.81
N VAL A 833 3.99 -25.10 -23.66
CA VAL A 833 5.38 -24.89 -23.27
C VAL A 833 5.71 -25.82 -22.09
N PRO A 834 6.67 -26.75 -22.24
CA PRO A 834 7.15 -27.55 -21.11
C PRO A 834 7.96 -26.68 -20.16
N VAL A 835 7.65 -26.75 -18.87
CA VAL A 835 8.24 -25.94 -17.79
C VAL A 835 8.70 -26.84 -16.66
N VAL A 836 9.87 -26.55 -16.07
CA VAL A 836 10.41 -27.25 -14.89
C VAL A 836 10.60 -26.29 -13.73
N PHE A 837 10.06 -26.63 -12.56
CA PHE A 837 10.23 -25.79 -11.37
C PHE A 837 11.59 -26.03 -10.71
N THR A 838 12.41 -24.99 -10.65
CA THR A 838 13.78 -25.00 -10.10
C THR A 838 13.86 -24.50 -8.66
N GLY A 839 12.85 -23.74 -8.24
CA GLY A 839 12.73 -23.23 -6.88
C GLY A 839 11.31 -22.78 -6.57
N SER A 840 11.07 -22.43 -5.32
CA SER A 840 9.82 -21.85 -4.85
C SER A 840 10.08 -20.66 -3.95
N LEU A 841 9.21 -19.66 -4.01
CA LEU A 841 9.24 -18.48 -3.15
C LEU A 841 7.85 -18.18 -2.60
N ALA A 842 7.74 -17.36 -1.55
CA ALA A 842 6.43 -17.08 -0.96
C ALA A 842 5.57 -16.17 -1.87
N THR A 843 6.11 -15.04 -2.32
CA THR A 843 5.43 -14.09 -3.22
C THR A 843 6.39 -13.45 -4.21
N LEU A 844 5.99 -13.36 -5.48
CA LEU A 844 6.83 -12.80 -6.54
C LEU A 844 6.70 -11.26 -6.54
N PRO A 845 7.80 -10.49 -6.46
CA PRO A 845 7.72 -9.04 -6.61
C PRO A 845 7.03 -8.65 -7.92
N GLY A 846 6.21 -7.60 -7.88
CA GLY A 846 5.46 -7.09 -9.00
C GLY A 846 4.18 -7.84 -9.36
N THR A 847 3.70 -8.80 -8.55
CA THR A 847 2.44 -9.54 -8.79
C THR A 847 1.33 -9.31 -7.76
N GLY A 848 1.53 -8.38 -6.80
CA GLY A 848 0.49 -8.06 -5.80
C GLY A 848 0.13 -9.21 -4.86
N GLY A 849 0.95 -10.28 -4.81
CA GLY A 849 0.74 -11.46 -3.97
C GLY A 849 -0.16 -12.55 -4.56
N GLU A 850 -0.63 -12.38 -5.80
CA GLU A 850 -1.34 -13.44 -6.53
C GLU A 850 -0.40 -14.64 -6.79
N PRO A 851 -0.95 -15.85 -6.99
CA PRO A 851 -0.15 -16.97 -7.50
C PRO A 851 0.63 -16.54 -8.72
N ALA A 852 1.92 -16.85 -8.76
CA ALA A 852 2.77 -16.40 -9.84
C ALA A 852 3.84 -17.43 -10.22
N ILE A 853 4.23 -17.40 -11.50
CA ILE A 853 5.30 -18.21 -12.06
C ILE A 853 6.26 -17.28 -12.79
N LEU A 854 7.53 -17.31 -12.39
CA LEU A 854 8.62 -16.63 -13.05
C LEU A 854 9.35 -17.60 -13.98
N LEU A 855 9.43 -17.27 -15.26
CA LEU A 855 10.11 -18.04 -16.31
C LEU A 855 11.44 -17.36 -16.70
N ASP A 856 12.42 -18.14 -17.14
CA ASP A 856 13.62 -17.59 -17.77
C ASP A 856 13.27 -17.09 -19.18
N MET A 857 13.26 -15.77 -19.38
CA MET A 857 12.88 -15.14 -20.65
C MET A 857 13.74 -15.62 -21.83
N PRO A 858 15.08 -15.75 -21.74
CA PRO A 858 15.90 -16.31 -22.82
C PRO A 858 15.48 -17.73 -23.22
N SER A 859 15.25 -18.60 -22.24
CA SER A 859 14.77 -19.97 -22.48
C SER A 859 13.40 -19.97 -23.16
N LEU A 860 12.48 -19.14 -22.67
CA LEU A 860 11.13 -19.00 -23.23
C LEU A 860 11.18 -18.49 -24.68
N SER A 861 11.93 -17.42 -24.93
CA SER A 861 12.15 -16.84 -26.26
C SER A 861 12.70 -17.87 -27.24
N ASN A 862 13.64 -18.71 -26.80
CA ASN A 862 14.19 -19.80 -27.62
C ASN A 862 13.13 -20.85 -27.96
N VAL A 863 12.33 -21.29 -26.99
CA VAL A 863 11.25 -22.26 -27.24
C VAL A 863 10.23 -21.69 -28.22
N TYR A 864 9.79 -20.44 -28.05
CA TYR A 864 8.83 -19.82 -28.95
C TYR A 864 9.35 -19.67 -30.38
N LEU A 865 10.59 -19.21 -30.50
CA LEU A 865 11.19 -19.00 -31.80
C LEU A 865 11.37 -20.32 -32.56
N HIS A 866 11.91 -21.35 -31.89
CA HIS A 866 12.26 -22.62 -32.55
C HIS A 866 11.11 -23.62 -32.68
N ARG A 867 10.06 -23.55 -31.85
CA ARG A 867 8.89 -24.44 -31.96
C ARG A 867 7.69 -23.81 -32.66
N PHE A 868 7.49 -22.50 -32.50
CA PHE A 868 6.25 -21.82 -32.91
C PHE A 868 6.46 -20.73 -33.97
N ALA A 869 7.70 -20.43 -34.37
CA ALA A 869 8.01 -19.31 -35.28
C ALA A 869 7.56 -17.94 -34.76
N GLU A 870 7.38 -17.81 -33.44
CA GLU A 870 6.83 -16.62 -32.79
C GLU A 870 7.88 -15.94 -31.91
N THR A 871 7.73 -14.63 -31.72
CA THR A 871 8.59 -13.82 -30.84
C THR A 871 7.75 -13.20 -29.73
N GLN A 872 8.24 -13.20 -28.50
CA GLN A 872 7.55 -12.53 -27.41
C GLN A 872 7.81 -11.03 -27.42
N ALA A 873 6.74 -10.23 -27.41
CA ALA A 873 6.84 -8.78 -27.32
C ALA A 873 7.28 -8.36 -25.91
N VAL A 874 8.27 -7.47 -25.81
CA VAL A 874 8.64 -6.87 -24.53
C VAL A 874 7.51 -5.94 -24.09
N GLN A 875 6.95 -6.20 -22.91
CA GLN A 875 5.83 -5.44 -22.34
C GLN A 875 6.24 -4.59 -21.14
N GLU A 876 7.30 -4.99 -20.44
CA GLU A 876 7.82 -4.23 -19.31
C GLU A 876 9.34 -4.13 -19.37
N TRP A 877 9.87 -3.11 -18.70
CA TRP A 877 11.31 -2.94 -18.46
C TRP A 877 11.55 -2.75 -16.97
N TRP A 878 12.39 -3.60 -16.39
CA TRP A 878 12.75 -3.57 -14.99
C TRP A 878 14.16 -3.02 -14.86
N LEU A 879 14.33 -1.92 -14.12
CA LEU A 879 15.57 -1.15 -14.10
C LEU A 879 16.21 -1.17 -12.71
N ALA A 880 17.53 -1.37 -12.68
CA ALA A 880 18.37 -1.00 -11.55
C ALA A 880 18.98 0.38 -11.82
N THR A 881 18.96 1.24 -10.81
CA THR A 881 19.43 2.62 -10.92
C THR A 881 20.46 2.94 -9.85
N ASP A 882 21.44 3.78 -10.18
CA ASP A 882 22.31 4.40 -9.19
C ASP A 882 21.47 5.24 -8.21
N PRO A 883 21.54 4.98 -6.88
CA PRO A 883 20.80 5.73 -5.88
C PRO A 883 20.99 7.25 -5.96
N ALA A 884 22.17 7.73 -6.39
CA ALA A 884 22.44 9.16 -6.53
C ALA A 884 21.73 9.81 -7.73
N GLN A 885 21.40 9.03 -8.76
CA GLN A 885 20.80 9.49 -10.01
C GLN A 885 19.37 8.98 -10.23
N HIS A 886 18.81 8.24 -9.28
CA HIS A 886 17.49 7.64 -9.38
C HIS A 886 16.39 8.66 -9.77
N ALA A 887 16.38 9.84 -9.14
CA ALA A 887 15.40 10.88 -9.47
C ALA A 887 15.53 11.40 -10.90
N ALA A 888 16.76 11.46 -11.44
CA ALA A 888 16.99 11.84 -12.83
C ALA A 888 16.56 10.72 -13.80
N ALA A 889 16.80 9.46 -13.44
CA ALA A 889 16.31 8.29 -14.19
C ALA A 889 14.78 8.28 -14.26
N ALA A 890 14.10 8.47 -13.12
CA ALA A 890 12.64 8.52 -13.04
C ALA A 890 12.06 9.68 -13.86
N ALA A 891 12.64 10.87 -13.74
CA ALA A 891 12.22 12.04 -14.52
C ALA A 891 12.48 11.87 -16.03
N GLY A 892 13.54 11.17 -16.43
CA GLY A 892 13.80 10.81 -17.82
C GLY A 892 12.81 9.77 -18.35
N ALA A 893 12.55 8.72 -17.56
CA ALA A 893 11.59 7.67 -17.89
C ALA A 893 10.16 8.21 -18.01
N ALA A 894 9.76 9.17 -17.17
CA ALA A 894 8.46 9.83 -17.23
C ALA A 894 8.24 10.65 -18.52
N LYS A 895 9.30 11.00 -19.26
CA LYS A 895 9.21 11.68 -20.56
C LYS A 895 9.04 10.72 -21.74
N LEU A 896 9.25 9.42 -21.51
CA LEU A 896 9.06 8.42 -22.56
C LEU A 896 7.57 8.25 -22.85
N THR A 897 7.22 8.28 -24.14
CA THR A 897 5.83 8.13 -24.58
C THR A 897 5.38 6.67 -24.49
N ASN A 898 4.07 6.47 -24.28
CA ASN A 898 3.43 5.15 -24.22
C ASN A 898 3.97 4.22 -23.11
N ILE A 899 4.48 4.82 -22.01
CA ILE A 899 4.98 4.09 -20.85
C ILE A 899 4.20 4.50 -19.60
N ARG A 900 3.85 3.52 -18.77
CA ARG A 900 3.48 3.71 -17.37
C ARG A 900 4.71 3.47 -16.50
N LEU A 901 5.11 4.49 -15.74
CA LEU A 901 6.21 4.44 -14.79
C LEU A 901 5.71 3.97 -13.41
N HIS A 902 6.37 2.95 -12.86
CA HIS A 902 6.28 2.55 -11.47
C HIS A 902 7.63 2.81 -10.79
N ASP A 903 7.69 3.85 -9.95
CA ASP A 903 8.86 4.21 -9.17
C ASP A 903 8.66 3.76 -7.71
N ARG A 904 9.59 2.94 -7.19
CA ARG A 904 9.49 2.43 -5.82
C ARG A 904 9.59 3.53 -4.76
N LEU A 905 10.39 4.58 -4.99
CA LEU A 905 10.55 5.69 -4.04
C LEU A 905 9.30 6.57 -4.05
N ASP A 906 8.71 6.81 -5.22
CA ASP A 906 7.44 7.51 -5.32
C ASP A 906 6.30 6.72 -4.66
N LEU A 907 6.24 5.40 -4.89
CA LEU A 907 5.27 4.52 -4.21
C LEU A 907 5.45 4.53 -2.69
N ALA A 908 6.69 4.43 -2.19
CA ALA A 908 6.98 4.49 -0.75
C ALA A 908 6.63 5.86 -0.16
N LYS A 909 6.91 6.94 -0.89
CA LYS A 909 6.58 8.31 -0.47
C LYS A 909 5.06 8.52 -0.40
N ARG A 910 4.31 8.10 -1.43
CA ARG A 910 2.84 8.18 -1.44
C ARG A 910 2.22 7.37 -0.32
N ALA A 911 2.72 6.15 -0.07
CA ALA A 911 2.30 5.36 1.08
C ALA A 911 2.59 6.11 2.39
N GLY A 912 3.81 6.63 2.57
CA GLY A 912 4.21 7.39 3.76
C GLY A 912 3.39 8.67 4.02
N GLN A 913 2.75 9.20 2.97
CA GLN A 913 1.86 10.36 3.02
C GLN A 913 0.36 9.99 3.14
N ASP A 914 0.02 8.71 3.29
CA ASP A 914 -1.37 8.28 3.54
C ASP A 914 -1.84 8.75 4.94
N PRO A 915 -2.93 9.55 5.03
CA PRO A 915 -3.49 10.00 6.30
C PRO A 915 -3.83 8.87 7.26
N TYR A 916 -4.28 7.70 6.78
CA TYR A 916 -4.57 6.56 7.66
C TYR A 916 -3.30 6.02 8.32
N GLY A 917 -2.24 5.82 7.54
CA GLY A 917 -0.95 5.31 8.02
C GLY A 917 -0.24 6.29 8.97
N VAL A 918 -0.20 7.58 8.64
CA VAL A 918 0.35 8.62 9.52
C VAL A 918 -0.50 8.78 10.78
N GLY A 919 -1.83 8.76 10.61
CA GLY A 919 -2.82 8.85 11.67
C GLY A 919 -2.65 7.78 12.75
N ALA A 920 -2.62 6.51 12.33
CA ALA A 920 -2.45 5.38 13.24
C ALA A 920 -1.13 5.43 14.01
N ARG A 921 -0.03 5.82 13.37
CA ARG A 921 1.30 5.93 14.02
C ARG A 921 1.32 7.04 15.07
N LEU A 922 0.80 8.22 14.74
CA LEU A 922 0.71 9.32 15.70
C LEU A 922 -0.21 8.99 16.87
N ALA A 923 -1.32 8.30 16.63
CA ALA A 923 -2.19 7.81 17.70
C ALA A 923 -1.47 6.86 18.68
N LEU A 924 -0.62 5.95 18.17
CA LEU A 924 0.24 5.10 18.99
C LEU A 924 1.25 5.93 19.80
N PHE A 925 1.87 6.96 19.21
CA PHE A 925 2.78 7.84 19.95
C PHE A 925 2.07 8.67 21.01
N ILE A 926 0.87 9.18 20.73
CA ILE A 926 0.02 9.87 21.72
C ILE A 926 -0.31 8.92 22.88
N ALA A 927 -0.65 7.66 22.58
CA ALA A 927 -0.88 6.66 23.61
C ALA A 927 0.38 6.36 24.44
N ALA A 928 1.56 6.29 23.83
CA ALA A 928 2.84 6.12 24.53
C ALA A 928 3.17 7.32 25.44
N LEU A 929 3.00 8.55 24.96
CA LEU A 929 3.19 9.77 25.76
C LEU A 929 2.18 9.86 26.89
N GLY A 930 0.92 9.52 26.62
CA GLY A 930 -0.14 9.43 27.62
C GLY A 930 0.19 8.39 28.69
N ALA A 931 0.75 7.26 28.28
CA ALA A 931 1.21 6.22 29.19
C ALA A 931 2.34 6.69 30.11
N MET A 932 3.31 7.41 29.56
CA MET A 932 4.38 8.03 30.33
C MET A 932 3.84 9.08 31.33
N ALA A 933 2.88 9.91 30.91
CA ALA A 933 2.27 10.92 31.78
C ALA A 933 1.50 10.29 32.95
N LEU A 934 0.70 9.24 32.68
CA LEU A 934 0.00 8.48 33.72
C LEU A 934 0.99 7.76 34.66
N ALA A 935 2.09 7.24 34.09
CA ALA A 935 3.18 6.64 34.87
C ALA A 935 3.83 7.62 35.82
N LEU A 936 4.12 8.82 35.34
CA LEU A 936 4.71 9.88 36.13
C LEU A 936 3.84 10.21 37.36
N VAL A 937 2.53 10.35 37.17
CA VAL A 937 1.57 10.61 38.26
C VAL A 937 1.55 9.45 39.25
N GLY A 938 1.51 8.21 38.75
CA GLY A 938 1.52 7.00 39.59
C GLY A 938 2.78 6.86 40.44
N VAL A 939 3.96 7.03 39.82
CA VAL A 939 5.27 6.97 40.48
C VAL A 939 5.43 8.10 41.50
N ALA A 940 5.05 9.33 41.16
CA ALA A 940 5.12 10.47 42.08
C ALA A 940 4.29 10.25 43.36
N VAL A 941 3.10 9.68 43.19
CA VAL A 941 2.22 9.34 44.31
C VAL A 941 2.78 8.20 45.14
N ASP A 942 3.26 7.14 44.49
CA ASP A 942 3.81 6.00 45.20
C ASP A 942 5.02 6.38 46.05
N VAL A 943 5.99 7.07 45.45
CA VAL A 943 7.19 7.55 46.14
C VAL A 943 6.82 8.36 47.38
N ARG A 944 5.78 9.22 47.28
CA ARG A 944 5.26 9.99 48.42
C ARG A 944 4.54 9.12 49.45
N ALA A 945 3.77 8.13 49.03
CA ALA A 945 3.03 7.23 49.90
C ALA A 945 3.99 6.32 50.68
N THR A 946 4.98 5.75 50.00
CA THR A 946 6.05 4.92 50.55
C THR A 946 6.87 5.69 51.57
N ALA A 947 7.25 6.94 51.27
CA ALA A 947 7.91 7.81 52.23
C ALA A 947 7.12 7.98 53.53
N ARG A 948 5.80 8.22 53.45
CA ARG A 948 4.95 8.42 54.63
C ARG A 948 4.81 7.17 55.47
N ARG A 949 4.62 6.00 54.84
CA ARG A 949 4.48 4.72 55.53
C ARG A 949 5.75 4.36 56.31
N ARG A 950 6.92 4.66 55.72
CA ARG A 950 8.21 4.25 56.27
C ARG A 950 8.80 5.20 57.30
N ILE A 951 8.27 6.42 57.48
CA ILE A 951 8.82 7.38 58.47
C ILE A 951 8.86 6.77 59.87
N GLY A 952 7.86 5.98 60.29
CA GLY A 952 7.86 5.35 61.61
C GLY A 952 8.95 4.28 61.77
N GLU A 953 9.00 3.32 60.83
CA GLU A 953 10.01 2.24 60.84
C GLU A 953 11.44 2.80 60.72
N LEU A 954 11.65 3.79 59.86
CA LEU A 954 12.94 4.45 59.65
C LEU A 954 13.34 5.33 60.84
N ALA A 955 12.38 5.94 61.55
CA ALA A 955 12.67 6.67 62.76
C ALA A 955 13.12 5.72 63.88
N VAL A 956 12.54 4.52 63.98
CA VAL A 956 13.02 3.47 64.90
C VAL A 956 14.44 3.02 64.54
N LEU A 957 14.72 2.73 63.26
CA LEU A 957 16.07 2.38 62.81
C LEU A 957 17.07 3.53 63.05
N HIS A 958 16.64 4.78 62.89
CA HIS A 958 17.46 5.95 63.19
C HIS A 958 17.76 6.06 64.68
N THR A 959 16.77 5.80 65.56
CA THR A 959 16.98 5.76 67.02
C THR A 959 17.87 4.60 67.46
N LEU A 960 17.93 3.50 66.69
CA LEU A 960 18.83 2.36 66.90
C LEU A 960 20.25 2.59 66.34
N GLY A 961 20.55 3.78 65.81
CA GLY A 961 21.89 4.18 65.36
C GLY A 961 22.12 4.20 63.85
N ALA A 962 21.11 3.93 63.02
CA ALA A 962 21.26 3.99 61.56
C ALA A 962 21.41 5.45 61.09
N THR A 963 22.46 5.75 60.31
CA THR A 963 22.66 7.10 59.79
C THR A 963 21.61 7.45 58.72
N PRO A 964 21.18 8.73 58.60
CA PRO A 964 20.23 9.16 57.57
C PRO A 964 20.73 8.85 56.15
N ARG A 965 22.05 8.84 55.93
CA ARG A 965 22.68 8.50 54.65
C ARG A 965 22.52 7.01 54.30
N LEU A 966 22.63 6.13 55.29
CA LEU A 966 22.42 4.69 55.11
C LEU A 966 20.96 4.39 54.77
N LEU A 967 20.02 4.99 55.50
CA LEU A 967 18.58 4.84 55.27
C LEU A 967 18.16 5.41 53.89
N ALA A 968 18.71 6.57 53.51
CA ALA A 968 18.51 7.16 52.19
C ALA A 968 19.03 6.26 51.06
N ARG A 969 20.24 5.70 51.20
CA ARG A 969 20.81 4.76 50.22
C ARG A 969 19.97 3.50 50.10
N ALA A 970 19.53 2.92 51.21
CA ALA A 970 18.69 1.73 51.21
C ALA A 970 17.37 1.93 50.44
N LEU A 971 16.70 3.07 50.65
CA LEU A 971 15.50 3.44 49.91
C LEU A 971 15.75 3.64 48.42
N VAL A 972 16.82 4.37 48.05
CA VAL A 972 17.17 4.58 46.64
C VAL A 972 17.51 3.25 45.97
N THR A 973 18.24 2.35 46.64
CA THR A 973 18.53 1.02 46.08
C THR A 973 17.29 0.15 45.92
N GLU A 974 16.35 0.21 46.86
CA GLU A 974 15.09 -0.50 46.75
C GLU A 974 14.25 0.01 45.57
N GLN A 975 14.10 1.34 45.47
CA GLN A 975 13.36 1.96 44.36
C GLN A 975 14.05 1.72 43.02
N ALA A 976 15.39 1.74 42.96
CA ALA A 976 16.15 1.41 41.76
C ALA A 976 15.89 -0.02 41.29
N PHE A 977 15.88 -0.97 42.22
CA PHE A 977 15.61 -2.37 41.91
C PHE A 977 14.17 -2.55 41.40
N LEU A 978 13.18 -1.99 42.10
CA LEU A 978 11.78 -2.08 41.71
C LEU A 978 11.50 -1.38 40.37
N ALA A 979 12.07 -0.20 40.15
CA ALA A 979 11.91 0.55 38.91
C ALA A 979 12.62 -0.16 37.73
N GLY A 980 13.87 -0.59 37.92
CA GLY A 980 14.64 -1.32 36.91
C GLY A 980 13.95 -2.63 36.52
N LEU A 981 13.36 -3.33 37.49
CA LEU A 981 12.56 -4.51 37.22
C LEU A 981 11.28 -4.19 36.45
N GLY A 982 10.54 -3.13 36.83
CA GLY A 982 9.36 -2.70 36.10
C GLY A 982 9.68 -2.39 34.63
N VAL A 983 10.80 -1.71 34.39
CA VAL A 983 11.32 -1.44 33.04
C VAL A 983 11.68 -2.71 32.29
N LEU A 984 12.43 -3.63 32.92
CA LEU A 984 12.80 -4.91 32.31
C LEU A 984 11.56 -5.71 31.90
N VAL A 985 10.61 -5.86 32.83
CA VAL A 985 9.34 -6.56 32.58
C VAL A 985 8.57 -5.87 31.46
N GLY A 986 8.48 -4.55 31.48
CA GLY A 986 7.79 -3.77 30.45
C GLY A 986 8.41 -3.97 29.07
N LEU A 987 9.74 -3.95 28.95
CA LEU A 987 10.45 -4.20 27.70
C LEU A 987 10.16 -5.61 27.16
N VAL A 988 10.31 -6.64 28.01
CA VAL A 988 10.08 -8.04 27.61
C VAL A 988 8.63 -8.26 27.17
N VAL A 989 7.66 -7.76 27.94
CA VAL A 989 6.23 -7.88 27.60
C VAL A 989 5.91 -7.08 26.34
N GLY A 990 6.38 -5.84 26.23
CA GLY A 990 6.15 -4.98 25.07
C GLY A 990 6.70 -5.60 23.78
N ILE A 991 7.93 -6.11 23.80
CA ILE A 991 8.55 -6.80 22.66
C ILE A 991 7.80 -8.10 22.33
N GLY A 992 7.46 -8.91 23.34
CA GLY A 992 6.75 -10.18 23.12
C GLY A 992 5.35 -9.99 22.54
N VAL A 993 4.62 -8.98 23.00
CA VAL A 993 3.31 -8.62 22.42
C VAL A 993 3.50 -8.05 21.02
N ALA A 994 4.49 -7.16 20.80
CA ALA A 994 4.75 -6.62 19.46
C ALA A 994 5.10 -7.71 18.45
N ALA A 995 5.95 -8.67 18.80
CA ALA A 995 6.36 -9.77 17.94
C ALA A 995 5.20 -10.67 17.50
N THR A 996 4.20 -10.83 18.38
CA THR A 996 3.03 -11.69 18.11
C THR A 996 1.86 -10.94 17.46
N MET A 997 1.76 -9.62 17.67
CA MET A 997 0.66 -8.79 17.17
C MET A 997 0.99 -8.05 15.87
N ALA A 998 2.24 -7.61 15.65
CA ALA A 998 2.60 -6.81 14.48
C ALA A 998 2.14 -7.42 13.13
N PRO A 999 2.39 -8.72 12.84
CA PRO A 999 1.92 -9.32 11.59
C PRO A 999 0.40 -9.48 11.47
N LEU A 1000 -0.34 -9.35 12.57
CA LEU A 1000 -1.79 -9.56 12.61
C LEU A 1000 -2.59 -8.24 12.63
N VAL A 1001 -1.98 -7.15 13.10
CA VAL A 1001 -2.67 -5.86 13.31
C VAL A 1001 -2.34 -4.85 12.21
N ILE A 1002 -1.17 -4.98 11.56
CA ILE A 1002 -0.79 -4.11 10.45
C ILE A 1002 -1.54 -4.60 9.20
N LEU A 1003 -2.45 -3.75 8.70
CA LEU A 1003 -3.28 -4.01 7.53
C LEU A 1003 -3.01 -2.97 6.45
N THR A 1004 -3.29 -3.34 5.21
CA THR A 1004 -3.35 -2.39 4.09
C THR A 1004 -4.62 -1.54 4.19
N PRO A 1005 -4.70 -0.41 3.46
CA PRO A 1005 -5.94 0.36 3.34
C PRO A 1005 -7.13 -0.44 2.78
N THR A 1006 -6.90 -1.57 2.11
CA THR A 1006 -7.94 -2.45 1.57
C THR A 1006 -8.41 -3.52 2.56
N ALA A 1007 -8.03 -3.45 3.83
CA ALA A 1007 -8.28 -4.47 4.85
C ALA A 1007 -7.63 -5.83 4.55
N ALA A 1008 -6.61 -5.84 3.69
CA ALA A 1008 -5.84 -7.03 3.38
C ALA A 1008 -4.56 -7.07 4.23
N ARG A 1009 -3.94 -8.25 4.28
CA ARG A 1009 -2.60 -8.36 4.85
C ARG A 1009 -1.59 -7.67 3.93
N PRO A 1010 -0.62 -6.93 4.49
CA PRO A 1010 0.52 -6.43 3.72
C PRO A 1010 1.23 -7.56 3.00
N ILE A 1011 1.60 -7.31 1.75
CA ILE A 1011 2.41 -8.25 0.96
C ILE A 1011 3.68 -7.52 0.53
N PRO A 1012 4.85 -7.93 1.03
CA PRO A 1012 5.09 -9.09 1.89
C PRO A 1012 4.69 -8.86 3.37
N GLU A 1013 4.56 -9.94 4.15
CA GLU A 1013 4.14 -9.85 5.57
C GLU A 1013 5.12 -8.97 6.37
N PRO A 1014 4.64 -8.14 7.32
CA PRO A 1014 5.49 -7.18 8.01
C PRO A 1014 6.42 -7.89 9.01
N LEU A 1015 7.72 -7.57 8.94
CA LEU A 1015 8.73 -8.10 9.87
C LEU A 1015 8.89 -7.15 11.05
N LEU A 1016 8.85 -7.69 12.28
CA LEU A 1016 9.03 -6.87 13.49
C LEU A 1016 10.35 -6.10 13.43
N ARG A 1017 10.25 -4.76 13.47
CA ARG A 1017 11.39 -3.87 13.56
C ARG A 1017 11.36 -3.08 14.86
N LEU A 1018 12.45 -3.18 15.61
CA LEU A 1018 12.65 -2.45 16.87
C LEU A 1018 13.69 -1.36 16.65
N ASP A 1019 13.25 -0.10 16.68
CA ASP A 1019 14.18 1.00 16.86
C ASP A 1019 14.58 1.08 18.33
N TRP A 1020 15.77 0.59 18.63
CA TRP A 1020 16.29 0.51 20.01
C TRP A 1020 16.46 1.87 20.65
N LEU A 1021 16.71 2.93 19.87
CA LEU A 1021 16.98 4.26 20.40
C LEU A 1021 15.75 4.86 21.13
N PRO A 1022 14.57 5.01 20.51
CA PRO A 1022 13.39 5.51 21.20
C PRO A 1022 12.87 4.53 22.26
N VAL A 1023 12.94 3.20 22.04
CA VAL A 1023 12.50 2.19 23.01
C VAL A 1023 13.32 2.25 24.29
N LEU A 1024 14.65 2.22 24.19
CA LEU A 1024 15.53 2.35 25.35
C LEU A 1024 15.51 3.78 25.92
N GLY A 1025 15.27 4.79 25.07
CA GLY A 1025 15.12 6.18 25.46
C GLY A 1025 13.93 6.42 26.40
N THR A 1026 12.73 5.93 26.05
CA THR A 1026 11.54 6.08 26.91
C THR A 1026 11.65 5.25 28.20
N ALA A 1027 12.17 4.02 28.08
CA ALA A 1027 12.46 3.16 29.23
C ALA A 1027 13.47 3.82 30.20
N GLY A 1028 14.56 4.36 29.66
CA GLY A 1028 15.59 5.07 30.41
C GLY A 1028 15.09 6.37 31.04
N LEU A 1029 14.25 7.13 30.33
CA LEU A 1029 13.64 8.36 30.84
C LEU A 1029 12.71 8.06 32.02
N LEU A 1030 11.82 7.06 31.91
CA LEU A 1030 10.94 6.66 33.00
C LEU A 1030 11.73 6.15 34.22
N LEU A 1031 12.81 5.39 33.98
CA LEU A 1031 13.72 4.96 35.04
C LEU A 1031 14.40 6.16 35.72
N ALA A 1032 14.94 7.10 34.96
CA ALA A 1032 15.61 8.29 35.46
C ALA A 1032 14.65 9.17 36.28
N ILE A 1033 13.39 9.29 35.86
CA ILE A 1033 12.38 10.04 36.61
C ILE A 1033 12.01 9.32 37.91
N ALA A 1034 11.79 8.01 37.89
CA ALA A 1034 11.54 7.24 39.10
C ALA A 1034 12.71 7.37 40.11
N MET A 1035 13.94 7.30 39.60
CA MET A 1035 15.15 7.48 40.39
C MET A 1035 15.32 8.89 40.96
N SER A 1036 15.05 9.92 40.16
CA SER A 1036 15.15 11.31 40.64
C SER A 1036 14.10 11.62 41.71
N MET A 1037 12.87 11.12 41.57
CA MET A 1037 11.84 11.24 42.61
C MET A 1037 12.22 10.49 43.89
N ALA A 1038 12.75 9.27 43.77
CA ALA A 1038 13.25 8.51 44.92
C ALA A 1038 14.39 9.25 45.63
N GLY A 1039 15.34 9.82 44.87
CA GLY A 1039 16.42 10.65 45.40
C GLY A 1039 15.93 11.90 46.12
N LEU A 1040 14.94 12.60 45.56
CA LEU A 1040 14.34 13.80 46.16
C LEU A 1040 13.64 13.48 47.49
N VAL A 1041 12.95 12.34 47.57
CA VAL A 1041 12.39 11.85 48.83
C VAL A 1041 13.50 11.54 49.83
N ALA A 1042 14.56 10.84 49.39
CA ALA A 1042 15.68 10.50 50.26
C ALA A 1042 16.37 11.76 50.83
N LEU A 1043 16.53 12.81 50.03
CA LEU A 1043 17.08 14.11 50.45
C LEU A 1043 16.20 14.82 51.49
N THR A 1044 14.89 14.83 51.28
CA THR A 1044 13.93 15.47 52.21
C THR A 1044 13.70 14.67 53.49
N MET A 1045 14.16 13.41 53.52
CA MET A 1045 13.91 12.50 54.63
C MET A 1045 14.70 12.85 55.90
N ARG A 1046 15.92 13.39 55.76
CA ARG A 1046 16.76 13.80 56.90
C ARG A 1046 16.03 14.77 57.83
N ASN A 1047 15.35 15.77 57.27
CA ASN A 1047 14.62 16.77 58.05
C ASN A 1047 13.37 16.19 58.71
N ARG A 1048 12.73 15.19 58.07
CA ARG A 1048 11.52 14.55 58.58
C ARG A 1048 11.81 13.52 59.68
N LEU A 1049 12.91 12.79 59.59
CA LEU A 1049 13.34 11.83 60.61
C LEU A 1049 13.67 12.53 61.92
N ASN A 1050 14.41 13.65 61.86
CA ASN A 1050 14.71 14.46 63.05
C ASN A 1050 13.43 15.00 63.71
N ALA A 1051 12.47 15.48 62.92
CA ALA A 1051 11.18 15.97 63.43
C ALA A 1051 10.30 14.85 64.02
N ALA A 1052 10.34 13.65 63.43
CA ALA A 1052 9.60 12.48 63.93
C ALA A 1052 10.19 11.94 65.24
N GLN A 1053 11.53 11.94 65.36
CA GLN A 1053 12.23 11.57 66.59
C GLN A 1053 11.86 12.50 67.76
N LEU A 1054 11.77 13.82 67.50
CA LEU A 1054 11.33 14.80 68.49
C LEU A 1054 9.88 14.56 68.94
N ARG A 1055 8.97 14.18 68.03
CA ARG A 1055 7.57 13.87 68.37
C ARG A 1055 7.43 12.59 69.19
N MET A 1056 8.19 11.54 68.88
CA MET A 1056 8.20 10.32 69.69
C MET A 1056 8.77 10.53 71.09
N GLY A 1057 9.60 11.56 71.29
CA GLY A 1057 10.07 11.98 72.60
C GLY A 1057 9.04 12.76 73.43
N VAL A 1058 7.97 13.29 72.82
CA VAL A 1058 6.90 14.07 73.49
C VAL A 1058 5.72 13.20 73.93
N ASP A 1059 5.55 12.02 73.34
CA ASP A 1059 4.53 11.02 73.73
C ASP A 1059 5.02 10.07 74.86
N ARG A 1060 6.17 10.38 75.49
CA ARG A 1060 6.62 9.81 76.77
C ARG A 1060 6.50 10.88 77.84
#